data_AF-A0A1J8QHJ4-F1
#
_entry.id   AF-A0A1J8QHJ4-F1
#
_cell.length_a   1.000
_cell.length_b   1.000
_cell.length_c   1.000
_cell.angle_alpha   90.00
_cell.angle_beta   90.00
_cell.angle_gamma   90.00
#
_symmetry.space_group_name_H-M   'P 1'
#
loop_
_entity.id
_entity.type
_entity.pdbx_description
1 polymer ?
#
loop_
_entity_poly.entity_id
_entity_poly.type
_entity_poly.pdbx_seq_one_letter_code
_entity_poly.pdbx_strand_id
1 'polypeptide(L)'
;MYLGGRLGTHDAKSEAAYTHESLTQAVTSRLKENQAIAVDLVEEEEADVVVDVEHQEEVEEVEAVVVVVVVVEVSKVVDEVVQVVQAVAGVVGVVVEVAEAPGAEPGVGKDHLLVTKNLVPGESVYGEKRISIEGGVDDTKVEYRVWNPFRSKLAAGVLGGMEKIFIEPGKKVLYLGAASGTSVSHVADIVGPEGVVYAVEFSPRSGRDLINMAKKRTNVIPIVEDARFPNKYRMLVSTVDVIFADVAQPDQARIVILNAQSFLKNGGHVVISIKASCIDSVAAPSAVFVQEVQKLRENKLKPIEQITLEPYERDHAMVADFGTPPGTSPRTSSEFEQVHYPASHPSYSSTTEIYQHEELLPLHYMNEEPSTRRRVARGPGSSGGFMSDEHESEMHYDDEGKDVYSKLRHAKGRVSSGRVHKPPPPPPTSISEFISQNLEHLPPAIYTLLSCWTRFHRIGYANTVVWDEAHFGKFGSHYLKREFYFDVHPPLGKMLVGLAGLLSGYDGHFEFKSGEVYDANVPYVAMRVMMATFGVALVPLGWYTAVELGMSSWACHLVALMVLCDVAWLCISRFILLDSMLLFFTFTTVFFLTKFHNQQYQSFSFDWWMWLAFTGISIGCVTSVKWIGLFVTAVVGLYTIEDLWEKFGDLRMSNRDQIRHWTARVLCLIFIPITVYMMSFKMHFLILNHSGPGDSTMSSLFQAQLVGNDFATNPRDVAFGSKLTLKGMGWGGGLLHSHVQTYPVGSNQQQITCYHYKDDNNHWTVLPTWEEPEYNPNSELRFLQDGDVIRLQHVATTRNLHSHSVAAPVTKLNNEVSCYGNSTVGDFHDYWVVEVVDDIKQGTDVSRIHSLTTRLRFKHQALGCYLYSANAVLPPWGFKQLEVTCTKENDPEDMHTYWNVESHWNDRLPPGDAKFYKSSFFRDFWHLNVAMMTSNNALIPDPDKEDILASNPTDWPWMRLGLRMCGWGDHQPKYYLLGTPVIWWGSTVSMIAAVIVLSVYLLRQQRKYIDMTPQQWDHFLYVGKIAAYGWFLHYFPFFIMGRVTYVHHYLPTLYFSVIMFAHLLDHFIFSARWKGSTKRVAFGICAFLIVGNFWWFRSMAWGIDGPINDDWGLLWRKTWNIYNA
;
A
#
# COMPACT_ATOMS: atom_id res chain seq x y z
N MET A 1 8.73 -64.14 2.59
CA MET A 1 7.85 -64.65 1.52
C MET A 1 8.30 -64.04 0.20
N TYR A 2 8.33 -64.85 -0.86
CA TYR A 2 9.14 -64.76 -2.08
C TYR A 2 8.65 -63.76 -3.17
N LEU A 3 9.62 -63.18 -3.92
CA LEU A 3 9.70 -62.76 -5.36
C LEU A 3 8.56 -61.93 -6.01
N GLY A 4 8.72 -60.98 -6.94
CA GLY A 4 9.83 -60.49 -7.78
C GLY A 4 9.25 -59.89 -9.10
N GLY A 5 9.86 -58.87 -9.72
CA GLY A 5 9.51 -58.41 -11.09
C GLY A 5 9.88 -56.96 -11.45
N ARG A 6 10.62 -56.77 -12.55
CA ARG A 6 11.33 -55.56 -13.03
C ARG A 6 10.73 -55.00 -14.34
N LEU A 7 10.97 -53.70 -14.57
CA LEU A 7 11.25 -52.97 -15.85
C LEU A 7 10.13 -52.68 -16.88
N GLY A 8 10.16 -51.45 -17.43
CA GLY A 8 9.79 -51.15 -18.83
C GLY A 8 9.16 -49.78 -19.12
N THR A 9 9.97 -48.77 -19.45
CA THR A 9 9.58 -47.53 -20.15
C THR A 9 9.63 -47.74 -21.67
N HIS A 10 8.62 -47.33 -22.44
CA HIS A 10 8.75 -47.10 -23.90
C HIS A 10 7.78 -46.04 -24.46
N ASP A 11 8.42 -45.05 -25.08
CA ASP A 11 8.14 -44.20 -26.25
C ASP A 11 6.75 -44.11 -26.89
N ALA A 12 6.24 -42.87 -26.93
CA ALA A 12 5.25 -42.37 -27.88
C ALA A 12 5.92 -41.35 -28.82
N LYS A 13 6.57 -41.83 -29.88
CA LYS A 13 7.08 -41.04 -31.02
C LYS A 13 6.99 -41.87 -32.31
N SER A 14 5.81 -41.97 -32.90
CA SER A 14 5.69 -42.46 -34.29
C SER A 14 4.43 -42.05 -35.06
N GLU A 15 3.45 -41.35 -34.45
CA GLU A 15 2.19 -41.00 -35.15
C GLU A 15 2.13 -39.57 -35.73
N ALA A 16 3.12 -38.72 -35.48
CA ALA A 16 3.10 -37.30 -35.89
C ALA A 16 3.75 -37.01 -37.27
N ALA A 17 4.32 -38.00 -37.94
CA ALA A 17 5.08 -37.77 -39.17
C ALA A 17 4.26 -37.85 -40.47
N TYR A 18 3.03 -38.36 -40.44
CA TYR A 18 2.25 -38.65 -41.66
C TYR A 18 1.25 -37.56 -42.07
N THR A 19 1.09 -36.49 -41.28
CA THR A 19 0.12 -35.40 -41.55
C THR A 19 0.75 -34.10 -42.03
N HIS A 20 2.07 -33.93 -41.93
CA HIS A 20 2.75 -32.68 -42.28
C HIS A 20 2.97 -32.53 -43.80
N GLU A 21 3.16 -33.64 -44.52
CA GLU A 21 3.48 -33.62 -45.96
C GLU A 21 2.23 -33.34 -46.83
N SER A 22 1.04 -33.80 -46.41
CA SER A 22 -0.21 -33.58 -47.14
C SER A 22 -0.77 -32.17 -47.00
N LEU A 23 -0.55 -31.52 -45.85
CA LEU A 23 -0.93 -30.13 -45.58
C LEU A 23 -0.07 -29.14 -46.37
N THR A 24 1.22 -29.42 -46.50
CA THR A 24 2.15 -28.57 -47.26
C THR A 24 1.78 -28.56 -48.74
N GLN A 25 1.44 -29.71 -49.33
CA GLN A 25 0.99 -29.80 -50.72
C GLN A 25 -0.35 -29.08 -50.99
N ALA A 26 -1.29 -29.07 -50.04
CA ALA A 26 -2.59 -28.42 -50.19
C ALA A 26 -2.50 -26.88 -50.15
N VAL A 27 -1.52 -26.33 -49.43
CA VAL A 27 -1.25 -24.88 -49.38
C VAL A 27 -0.52 -24.42 -50.64
N THR A 28 0.45 -25.21 -51.13
CA THR A 28 1.17 -24.87 -52.36
C THR A 28 0.31 -24.95 -53.62
N SER A 29 -0.70 -25.84 -53.66
CA SER A 29 -1.61 -25.94 -54.81
C SER A 29 -2.56 -24.75 -54.92
N ARG A 30 -3.11 -24.27 -53.80
CA ARG A 30 -3.99 -23.08 -53.78
C ARG A 30 -3.25 -21.78 -54.09
N LEU A 31 -1.98 -21.67 -53.67
CA LEU A 31 -1.15 -20.51 -54.01
C LEU A 31 -0.83 -20.43 -55.51
N LYS A 32 -0.69 -21.57 -56.20
CA LYS A 32 -0.48 -21.62 -57.66
C LYS A 32 -1.75 -21.29 -58.45
N GLU A 33 -2.94 -21.66 -57.96
CA GLU A 33 -4.22 -21.28 -58.58
C GLU A 33 -4.43 -19.75 -58.55
N ASN A 34 -4.10 -19.10 -57.44
CA ASN A 34 -4.20 -17.64 -57.32
C ASN A 34 -3.16 -16.89 -58.18
N GLN A 35 -2.03 -17.54 -58.48
CA GLN A 35 -0.97 -16.97 -59.32
C GLN A 35 -1.36 -16.94 -60.81
N ALA A 36 -2.20 -17.87 -61.28
CA ALA A 36 -2.68 -17.91 -62.65
C ALA A 36 -3.71 -16.81 -62.96
N ILE A 37 -4.54 -16.45 -61.98
CA ILE A 37 -5.57 -15.40 -62.11
C ILE A 37 -4.95 -14.00 -62.20
N ALA A 38 -3.78 -13.79 -61.57
CA ALA A 38 -3.10 -12.50 -61.55
C ALA A 38 -2.32 -12.18 -62.84
N VAL A 39 -1.94 -13.19 -63.63
CA VAL A 39 -1.21 -12.98 -64.90
C VAL A 39 -2.18 -12.60 -66.04
N ASP A 40 -3.40 -13.13 -66.02
CA ASP A 40 -4.44 -12.78 -67.01
C ASP A 40 -4.96 -11.33 -66.88
N LEU A 41 -4.78 -10.69 -65.73
CA LEU A 41 -5.24 -9.30 -65.49
C LEU A 41 -4.21 -8.22 -65.87
N VAL A 42 -3.00 -8.60 -66.30
CA VAL A 42 -1.91 -7.66 -66.60
C VAL A 42 -1.70 -7.46 -68.12
N GLU A 43 -2.34 -8.25 -68.98
CA GLU A 43 -2.18 -8.13 -70.45
C GLU A 43 -3.25 -7.26 -71.17
N GLU A 44 -4.29 -6.76 -70.49
CA GLU A 44 -5.31 -5.89 -71.10
C GLU A 44 -5.35 -4.51 -70.42
N GLU A 45 -4.53 -3.55 -70.88
CA GLU A 45 -4.89 -2.12 -71.07
C GLU A 45 -3.65 -1.25 -71.40
N GLU A 46 -3.33 -1.15 -72.69
CA GLU A 46 -2.73 0.06 -73.31
C GLU A 46 -3.42 0.28 -74.67
N ALA A 47 -4.34 1.26 -74.78
CA ALA A 47 -4.53 2.09 -75.98
C ALA A 47 -5.64 3.15 -75.81
N ASP A 48 -5.23 4.40 -76.06
CA ASP A 48 -5.96 5.68 -76.17
C ASP A 48 -7.25 5.71 -77.01
N VAL A 49 -8.23 6.59 -76.67
CA VAL A 49 -8.94 7.55 -77.59
C VAL A 49 -9.58 8.72 -76.81
N VAL A 50 -9.54 9.92 -77.41
CA VAL A 50 -9.95 11.26 -76.92
C VAL A 50 -11.33 11.71 -77.49
N VAL A 51 -12.06 12.57 -76.74
CA VAL A 51 -12.98 13.69 -77.15
C VAL A 51 -14.52 13.56 -76.95
N ASP A 52 -15.01 14.39 -76.01
CA ASP A 52 -16.22 15.27 -75.90
C ASP A 52 -17.69 14.84 -75.63
N VAL A 53 -18.22 15.53 -74.58
CA VAL A 53 -19.55 16.16 -74.36
C VAL A 53 -20.62 15.47 -73.48
N GLU A 54 -20.85 16.14 -72.33
CA GLU A 54 -22.08 16.30 -71.51
C GLU A 54 -22.84 15.06 -70.98
N HIS A 55 -22.61 14.74 -69.69
CA HIS A 55 -23.63 14.70 -68.61
C HIS A 55 -22.91 14.43 -67.27
N GLN A 56 -23.06 15.33 -66.29
CA GLN A 56 -22.54 15.12 -64.94
C GLN A 56 -23.53 14.25 -64.12
N GLU A 57 -23.22 12.96 -64.02
CA GLU A 57 -23.59 12.13 -62.87
C GLU A 57 -22.28 11.75 -62.17
N GLU A 58 -22.16 12.07 -60.88
CA GLU A 58 -21.05 11.63 -60.03
C GLU A 58 -21.11 10.11 -59.86
N VAL A 59 -20.21 9.41 -60.54
CA VAL A 59 -19.85 8.02 -60.25
C VAL A 59 -18.68 8.07 -59.26
N GLU A 60 -18.93 7.66 -58.01
CA GLU A 60 -17.88 7.37 -57.04
C GLU A 60 -17.01 6.22 -57.57
N GLU A 61 -15.73 6.50 -57.84
CA GLU A 61 -14.69 5.49 -58.03
C GLU A 61 -14.61 4.62 -56.77
N VAL A 62 -14.93 3.33 -56.92
CA VAL A 62 -14.68 2.32 -55.90
C VAL A 62 -13.20 1.92 -56.01
N GLU A 63 -12.33 2.54 -55.23
CA GLU A 63 -10.98 2.00 -54.97
C GLU A 63 -11.12 0.68 -54.20
N ALA A 64 -11.11 -0.44 -54.93
CA ALA A 64 -10.97 -1.76 -54.34
C ALA A 64 -9.51 -1.97 -53.93
N VAL A 65 -9.20 -1.79 -52.65
CA VAL A 65 -7.89 -2.16 -52.09
C VAL A 65 -7.80 -3.69 -52.03
N VAL A 66 -7.05 -4.28 -52.95
CA VAL A 66 -6.68 -5.70 -52.98
C VAL A 66 -5.52 -5.93 -52.01
N VAL A 67 -5.62 -6.97 -51.17
CA VAL A 67 -4.50 -7.43 -50.34
C VAL A 67 -3.45 -8.06 -51.25
N VAL A 68 -2.39 -7.32 -51.59
CA VAL A 68 -1.27 -7.85 -52.38
C VAL A 68 -0.25 -8.51 -51.45
N VAL A 69 -0.23 -9.84 -51.44
CA VAL A 69 0.84 -10.63 -50.79
C VAL A 69 2.02 -10.70 -51.75
N VAL A 70 3.04 -9.87 -51.55
CA VAL A 70 4.28 -9.92 -52.35
C VAL A 70 5.23 -10.98 -51.77
N VAL A 71 5.53 -12.02 -52.53
CA VAL A 71 6.59 -13.00 -52.24
C VAL A 71 7.84 -12.59 -53.02
N VAL A 72 8.92 -12.21 -52.33
CA VAL A 72 10.17 -11.79 -52.97
C VAL A 72 11.27 -12.83 -52.74
N GLU A 73 11.87 -13.31 -53.83
CA GLU A 73 13.01 -14.22 -53.82
C GLU A 73 14.31 -13.41 -53.64
N VAL A 74 15.07 -13.67 -52.57
CA VAL A 74 16.17 -12.80 -52.06
C VAL A 74 17.40 -12.71 -53.00
N SER A 75 17.41 -13.37 -54.15
CA SER A 75 18.62 -13.51 -54.97
C SER A 75 18.79 -12.53 -56.14
N LYS A 76 17.86 -11.59 -56.41
CA LYS A 76 18.05 -10.60 -57.50
C LYS A 76 17.63 -9.17 -57.11
N VAL A 77 18.65 -8.30 -57.13
CA VAL A 77 18.67 -6.84 -57.31
C VAL A 77 17.83 -5.99 -56.34
N VAL A 78 18.56 -5.29 -55.47
CA VAL A 78 18.10 -4.47 -54.33
C VAL A 78 17.38 -3.17 -54.77
N ASP A 79 17.48 -2.76 -56.03
CA ASP A 79 16.97 -1.45 -56.47
C ASP A 79 15.51 -1.47 -56.98
N GLU A 80 15.00 -2.59 -57.51
CA GLU A 80 13.59 -2.70 -57.97
C GLU A 80 12.60 -2.92 -56.80
N VAL A 81 13.04 -3.59 -55.74
CA VAL A 81 12.22 -3.86 -54.54
C VAL A 81 11.85 -2.56 -53.81
N VAL A 82 12.75 -1.57 -53.81
CA VAL A 82 12.50 -0.28 -53.15
C VAL A 82 11.47 0.56 -53.92
N GLN A 83 11.47 0.49 -55.26
CA GLN A 83 10.50 1.23 -56.07
C GLN A 83 9.08 0.63 -56.01
N VAL A 84 8.94 -0.70 -55.97
CA VAL A 84 7.62 -1.34 -55.83
C VAL A 84 7.03 -1.12 -54.43
N VAL A 85 7.87 -1.12 -53.38
CA VAL A 85 7.44 -0.88 -51.99
C VAL A 85 7.07 0.59 -51.73
N GLN A 86 7.62 1.55 -52.48
CA GLN A 86 7.23 2.96 -52.39
C GLN A 86 5.97 3.32 -53.18
N ALA A 87 5.58 2.52 -54.19
CA ALA A 87 4.44 2.82 -55.06
C ALA A 87 3.07 2.37 -54.51
N VAL A 88 3.03 1.46 -53.52
CA VAL A 88 1.78 0.97 -52.91
C VAL A 88 1.66 1.53 -51.50
N ALA A 89 0.88 2.60 -51.35
CA ALA A 89 0.57 3.20 -50.05
C ALA A 89 -0.35 2.27 -49.23
N GLY A 90 0.23 1.28 -48.54
CA GLY A 90 -0.51 0.41 -47.62
C GLY A 90 0.16 -0.92 -47.35
N VAL A 91 1.15 -0.97 -46.46
CA VAL A 91 1.80 -2.24 -46.08
C VAL A 91 0.99 -2.93 -44.99
N VAL A 92 0.47 -4.13 -45.28
CA VAL A 92 0.02 -5.12 -44.29
C VAL A 92 0.66 -6.47 -44.62
N GLY A 93 1.66 -6.87 -43.82
CA GLY A 93 2.26 -8.21 -43.78
C GLY A 93 3.22 -8.58 -44.93
N VAL A 94 4.53 -8.51 -44.69
CA VAL A 94 5.54 -9.08 -45.61
C VAL A 94 5.80 -10.54 -45.21
N VAL A 95 5.64 -11.49 -46.13
CA VAL A 95 6.14 -12.86 -45.95
C VAL A 95 7.56 -12.92 -46.50
N VAL A 96 8.55 -12.94 -45.61
CA VAL A 96 9.98 -13.00 -46.01
C VAL A 96 10.39 -14.45 -46.25
N GLU A 97 10.88 -14.77 -47.45
CA GLU A 97 11.50 -16.05 -47.77
C GLU A 97 12.98 -16.01 -47.35
N VAL A 98 13.40 -16.81 -46.37
CA VAL A 98 14.80 -16.85 -45.92
C VAL A 98 15.53 -17.96 -46.68
N ALA A 99 16.45 -17.60 -47.58
CA ALA A 99 17.34 -18.55 -48.24
C ALA A 99 18.50 -18.97 -47.32
N GLU A 100 18.98 -20.21 -47.49
CA GLU A 100 20.07 -20.81 -46.69
C GLU A 100 21.35 -19.95 -46.72
N ALA A 101 21.95 -19.74 -45.54
CA ALA A 101 23.31 -19.22 -45.44
C ALA A 101 24.28 -20.25 -46.06
N PRO A 102 25.31 -19.83 -46.81
CA PRO A 102 26.26 -20.75 -47.44
C PRO A 102 27.04 -21.51 -46.35
N GLY A 103 26.65 -22.78 -46.11
CA GLY A 103 27.30 -23.68 -45.15
C GLY A 103 26.39 -24.53 -44.26
N ALA A 104 25.05 -24.47 -44.39
CA ALA A 104 24.14 -25.34 -43.63
C ALA A 104 23.91 -26.70 -44.32
N GLU A 105 23.76 -27.77 -43.53
CA GLU A 105 23.48 -29.13 -44.03
C GLU A 105 22.11 -29.19 -44.76
N PRO A 106 22.01 -29.95 -45.88
CA PRO A 106 20.81 -29.97 -46.70
C PRO A 106 19.68 -30.75 -46.01
N GLY A 107 18.59 -30.06 -45.63
CA GLY A 107 17.39 -30.76 -45.11
C GLY A 107 16.38 -29.95 -44.29
N VAL A 108 16.49 -28.62 -44.18
CA VAL A 108 15.51 -27.81 -43.42
C VAL A 108 14.64 -27.01 -44.37
N GLY A 109 13.31 -27.21 -44.31
CA GLY A 109 12.33 -26.62 -45.22
C GLY A 109 12.21 -25.09 -45.13
N LYS A 110 11.72 -24.49 -46.22
CA LYS A 110 11.39 -23.07 -46.35
C LYS A 110 10.17 -22.71 -45.50
N ASP A 111 10.36 -21.93 -44.42
CA ASP A 111 9.26 -21.48 -43.55
C ASP A 111 8.86 -20.02 -43.85
N HIS A 112 7.56 -19.78 -44.07
CA HIS A 112 6.96 -18.46 -44.26
C HIS A 112 6.60 -17.81 -42.91
N LEU A 113 6.99 -16.55 -42.68
CA LEU A 113 6.75 -15.83 -41.41
C LEU A 113 5.91 -14.55 -41.63
N LEU A 114 4.91 -14.33 -40.78
CA LEU A 114 4.15 -13.07 -40.73
C LEU A 114 4.92 -12.03 -39.90
N VAL A 115 5.13 -10.82 -40.42
CA VAL A 115 5.88 -9.75 -39.73
C VAL A 115 5.18 -8.39 -39.76
N THR A 116 5.43 -7.57 -38.74
CA THR A 116 5.01 -6.15 -38.66
C THR A 116 6.24 -5.25 -38.55
N LYS A 117 6.18 -4.03 -39.12
CA LYS A 117 7.27 -3.04 -38.99
C LYS A 117 7.36 -2.56 -37.54
N ASN A 118 8.53 -2.63 -36.93
CA ASN A 118 8.71 -2.25 -35.54
C ASN A 118 8.69 -0.71 -35.38
N LEU A 119 7.76 -0.20 -34.57
CA LEU A 119 7.72 1.24 -34.26
C LEU A 119 8.82 1.66 -33.28
N VAL A 120 9.35 0.71 -32.48
CA VAL A 120 10.43 0.94 -31.50
C VAL A 120 11.61 0.01 -31.78
N PRO A 121 12.47 0.36 -32.75
CA PRO A 121 13.61 -0.48 -33.13
C PRO A 121 14.53 -0.80 -31.94
N GLY A 122 15.04 -2.03 -31.88
CA GLY A 122 15.95 -2.47 -30.82
C GLY A 122 15.27 -3.24 -29.67
N GLU A 123 13.94 -3.23 -29.61
CA GLU A 123 13.18 -3.83 -28.52
C GLU A 123 12.12 -4.84 -29.00
N SER A 124 12.06 -6.00 -28.35
CA SER A 124 10.96 -6.97 -28.47
C SER A 124 10.02 -6.89 -27.26
N VAL A 125 8.74 -7.20 -27.45
CA VAL A 125 7.72 -7.05 -26.39
C VAL A 125 7.55 -8.34 -25.58
N TYR A 126 7.59 -9.50 -26.23
CA TYR A 126 7.37 -10.79 -25.59
C TYR A 126 8.41 -11.85 -26.00
N GLY A 127 9.57 -11.38 -26.48
CA GLY A 127 10.69 -12.23 -26.90
C GLY A 127 10.57 -12.79 -28.31
N GLU A 128 9.74 -12.18 -29.16
CA GLU A 128 9.60 -12.53 -30.58
C GLU A 128 10.88 -12.26 -31.38
N LYS A 129 11.07 -13.04 -32.45
CA LYS A 129 12.18 -12.83 -33.39
C LYS A 129 12.01 -11.48 -34.10
N ARG A 130 13.14 -10.79 -34.31
CA ARG A 130 13.21 -9.50 -35.01
C ARG A 130 14.09 -9.66 -36.24
N ILE A 131 13.73 -8.97 -37.32
CA ILE A 131 14.42 -8.99 -38.60
C ILE A 131 14.83 -7.56 -38.91
N SER A 132 16.13 -7.29 -38.92
CA SER A 132 16.69 -5.99 -39.29
C SER A 132 17.06 -5.99 -40.77
N ILE A 133 16.59 -4.99 -41.51
CA ILE A 133 16.96 -4.76 -42.91
C ILE A 133 17.74 -3.43 -42.98
N GLU A 134 18.94 -3.48 -43.54
CA GLU A 134 19.77 -2.30 -43.80
C GLU A 134 19.49 -1.83 -45.24
N GLY A 135 18.92 -0.63 -45.41
CA GLY A 135 18.60 -0.10 -46.75
C GLY A 135 17.46 0.93 -46.86
N GLY A 136 17.29 1.83 -45.89
CA GLY A 136 16.36 2.96 -46.00
C GLY A 136 17.05 4.24 -46.53
N VAL A 137 16.26 5.18 -47.07
CA VAL A 137 16.66 6.43 -47.78
C VAL A 137 17.66 7.34 -47.02
N ASP A 138 17.99 7.06 -45.76
CA ASP A 138 18.94 7.84 -44.94
C ASP A 138 19.89 6.97 -44.07
N ASP A 139 20.28 5.77 -44.53
CA ASP A 139 21.13 4.84 -43.75
C ASP A 139 20.49 4.36 -42.42
N THR A 140 19.18 4.57 -42.26
CA THR A 140 18.42 4.16 -41.07
C THR A 140 18.05 2.67 -41.13
N LYS A 141 18.45 1.89 -40.11
CA LYS A 141 18.07 0.48 -39.96
C LYS A 141 16.56 0.36 -39.70
N VAL A 142 15.84 -0.33 -40.59
CA VAL A 142 14.42 -0.65 -40.40
C VAL A 142 14.31 -2.05 -39.81
N GLU A 143 13.57 -2.18 -38.71
CA GLU A 143 13.38 -3.46 -38.02
C GLU A 143 11.94 -3.93 -38.15
N TYR A 144 11.76 -5.24 -38.32
CA TYR A 144 10.48 -5.94 -38.36
C TYR A 144 10.38 -6.94 -37.21
N ARG A 145 9.17 -7.21 -36.74
CA ARG A 145 8.86 -8.14 -35.65
C ARG A 145 8.00 -9.28 -36.16
N VAL A 146 8.38 -10.52 -35.82
CA VAL A 146 7.59 -11.71 -36.19
C VAL A 146 6.31 -11.77 -35.35
N TRP A 147 5.16 -11.91 -36.01
CA TRP A 147 3.86 -12.00 -35.37
C TRP A 147 3.42 -13.46 -35.28
N ASN A 148 3.40 -13.99 -34.05
CA ASN A 148 3.14 -15.41 -33.82
C ASN A 148 1.61 -15.72 -33.79
N PRO A 149 1.08 -16.54 -34.70
CA PRO A 149 -0.35 -16.89 -34.76
C PRO A 149 -0.83 -17.74 -33.57
N PHE A 150 0.05 -18.52 -32.93
CA PHE A 150 -0.29 -19.29 -31.72
C PHE A 150 -0.40 -18.43 -30.46
N ARG A 151 -0.05 -17.14 -30.54
CA ARG A 151 -0.13 -16.19 -29.42
C ARG A 151 -1.06 -15.01 -29.69
N SER A 152 -1.53 -14.85 -30.92
CA SER A 152 -2.37 -13.74 -31.34
C SER A 152 -3.49 -14.23 -32.24
N LYS A 153 -4.73 -14.10 -31.75
CA LYS A 153 -5.92 -14.52 -32.49
C LYS A 153 -6.09 -13.73 -33.79
N LEU A 154 -5.67 -12.47 -33.80
CA LEU A 154 -5.67 -11.63 -35.00
C LEU A 154 -4.66 -12.13 -36.04
N ALA A 155 -3.45 -12.53 -35.64
CA ALA A 155 -2.49 -13.16 -36.56
C ALA A 155 -2.99 -14.52 -37.08
N ALA A 156 -3.64 -15.32 -36.23
CA ALA A 156 -4.30 -16.56 -36.66
C ALA A 156 -5.42 -16.30 -37.68
N GLY A 157 -6.20 -15.23 -37.51
CA GLY A 157 -7.23 -14.81 -38.46
C GLY A 157 -6.64 -14.41 -39.82
N VAL A 158 -5.58 -13.59 -39.80
CA VAL A 158 -4.87 -13.17 -41.03
C VAL A 158 -4.27 -14.37 -41.78
N LEU A 159 -3.56 -15.27 -41.09
CA LEU A 159 -3.01 -16.48 -41.73
C LEU A 159 -4.07 -17.52 -42.10
N GLY A 160 -5.22 -17.51 -41.42
CA GLY A 160 -6.38 -18.32 -41.77
C GLY A 160 -7.01 -17.91 -43.10
N GLY A 161 -6.70 -16.71 -43.61
CA GLY A 161 -7.24 -16.18 -44.86
C GLY A 161 -8.39 -15.21 -44.68
N MET A 162 -8.46 -14.50 -43.54
CA MET A 162 -9.41 -13.39 -43.37
C MET A 162 -9.10 -12.27 -44.37
N GLU A 163 -10.03 -12.00 -45.28
CA GLU A 163 -9.80 -11.03 -46.38
C GLU A 163 -9.69 -9.59 -45.86
N LYS A 164 -10.48 -9.22 -44.83
CA LYS A 164 -10.54 -7.83 -44.35
C LYS A 164 -10.55 -7.73 -42.82
N ILE A 165 -9.44 -7.23 -42.26
CA ILE A 165 -9.29 -6.98 -40.81
C ILE A 165 -9.57 -5.52 -40.38
N PHE A 166 -9.73 -4.60 -41.34
CA PHE A 166 -10.01 -3.16 -41.16
C PHE A 166 -8.97 -2.32 -40.42
N ILE A 167 -7.98 -2.95 -39.80
CA ILE A 167 -6.88 -2.28 -39.10
C ILE A 167 -5.83 -1.88 -40.14
N GLU A 168 -5.74 -0.58 -40.40
CA GLU A 168 -4.88 0.02 -41.42
C GLU A 168 -4.08 1.19 -40.83
N PRO A 169 -2.95 1.57 -41.46
CA PRO A 169 -2.18 2.75 -41.06
C PRO A 169 -3.06 4.01 -40.92
N GLY A 170 -2.87 4.77 -39.85
CA GLY A 170 -3.60 6.02 -39.57
C GLY A 170 -4.98 5.87 -38.92
N LYS A 171 -5.53 4.65 -38.80
CA LYS A 171 -6.85 4.43 -38.17
C LYS A 171 -6.80 4.47 -36.64
N LYS A 172 -7.94 4.78 -36.01
CA LYS A 172 -8.16 4.69 -34.58
C LYS A 172 -8.83 3.37 -34.22
N VAL A 173 -8.16 2.56 -33.41
CA VAL A 173 -8.61 1.21 -33.02
C VAL A 173 -8.94 1.19 -31.53
N LEU A 174 -10.14 0.72 -31.17
CA LEU A 174 -10.49 0.37 -29.79
C LEU A 174 -10.30 -1.13 -29.59
N TYR A 175 -9.29 -1.50 -28.79
CA TYR A 175 -8.95 -2.87 -28.48
C TYR A 175 -9.54 -3.27 -27.12
N LEU A 176 -10.52 -4.17 -27.11
CA LEU A 176 -11.19 -4.67 -25.90
C LEU A 176 -10.56 -6.01 -25.47
N GLY A 177 -10.03 -6.08 -24.25
CA GLY A 177 -9.34 -7.27 -23.73
C GLY A 177 -7.85 -7.28 -24.09
N ALA A 178 -7.16 -6.17 -23.83
CA ALA A 178 -5.77 -5.96 -24.23
C ALA A 178 -4.72 -6.83 -23.50
N ALA A 179 -5.08 -7.46 -22.37
CA ALA A 179 -4.22 -8.29 -21.55
C ALA A 179 -2.85 -7.64 -21.28
N SER A 180 -1.74 -8.33 -21.52
CA SER A 180 -0.37 -7.82 -21.31
C SER A 180 0.17 -6.98 -22.49
N GLY A 181 -0.63 -6.76 -23.55
CA GLY A 181 -0.24 -5.92 -24.69
C GLY A 181 0.52 -6.63 -25.82
N THR A 182 0.56 -7.96 -25.86
CA THR A 182 1.26 -8.73 -26.91
C THR A 182 0.71 -8.42 -28.31
N SER A 183 -0.57 -8.71 -28.57
CA SER A 183 -1.24 -8.41 -29.84
C SER A 183 -1.41 -6.90 -30.06
N VAL A 184 -1.68 -6.15 -28.99
CA VAL A 184 -1.83 -4.67 -29.04
C VAL A 184 -0.59 -4.02 -29.61
N SER A 185 0.61 -4.52 -29.27
CA SER A 185 1.86 -3.99 -29.80
C SER A 185 1.99 -4.17 -31.32
N HIS A 186 1.47 -5.27 -31.89
CA HIS A 186 1.46 -5.47 -33.34
C HIS A 186 0.39 -4.62 -34.03
N VAL A 187 -0.79 -4.47 -33.41
CA VAL A 187 -1.83 -3.55 -33.91
C VAL A 187 -1.32 -2.11 -33.93
N ALA A 188 -0.60 -1.68 -32.89
CA ALA A 188 0.04 -0.37 -32.82
C ALA A 188 1.10 -0.18 -33.91
N ASP A 189 1.90 -1.22 -34.19
CA ASP A 189 2.89 -1.22 -35.27
C ASP A 189 2.22 -1.10 -36.67
N ILE A 190 1.06 -1.74 -36.88
CA ILE A 190 0.31 -1.69 -38.16
C ILE A 190 -0.36 -0.32 -38.36
N VAL A 191 -1.00 0.18 -37.32
CA VAL A 191 -1.67 1.48 -37.33
C VAL A 191 -0.65 2.63 -37.49
N GLY A 192 0.59 2.41 -37.04
CA GLY A 192 1.67 3.36 -37.23
C GLY A 192 1.55 4.61 -36.33
N PRO A 193 2.45 5.58 -36.52
CA PRO A 193 2.55 6.75 -35.64
C PRO A 193 1.37 7.73 -35.76
N GLU A 194 0.69 7.76 -36.91
CA GLU A 194 -0.43 8.67 -37.19
C GLU A 194 -1.77 8.18 -36.61
N GLY A 195 -1.91 6.88 -36.37
CA GLY A 195 -3.13 6.32 -35.78
C GLY A 195 -3.00 6.07 -34.28
N VAL A 196 -4.10 5.66 -33.64
CA VAL A 196 -4.18 5.53 -32.17
C VAL A 196 -4.85 4.23 -31.78
N VAL A 197 -4.28 3.52 -30.82
CA VAL A 197 -4.86 2.29 -30.25
C VAL A 197 -5.29 2.53 -28.80
N TYR A 198 -6.60 2.56 -28.56
CA TYR A 198 -7.18 2.58 -27.21
C TYR A 198 -7.26 1.16 -26.67
N ALA A 199 -6.39 0.82 -25.71
CA ALA A 199 -6.27 -0.55 -25.20
C ALA A 199 -6.96 -0.69 -23.84
N VAL A 200 -8.14 -1.33 -23.83
CA VAL A 200 -8.97 -1.51 -22.62
C VAL A 200 -8.68 -2.85 -21.95
N GLU A 201 -8.32 -2.80 -20.67
CA GLU A 201 -8.05 -3.98 -19.85
C GLU A 201 -8.62 -3.82 -18.43
N PHE A 202 -9.28 -4.85 -17.90
CA PHE A 202 -9.89 -4.80 -16.57
C PHE A 202 -8.90 -5.15 -15.46
N SER A 203 -7.95 -6.06 -15.72
CA SER A 203 -7.01 -6.57 -14.72
C SER A 203 -5.92 -5.53 -14.39
N PRO A 204 -5.76 -5.12 -13.11
CA PRO A 204 -4.69 -4.21 -12.72
C PRO A 204 -3.29 -4.79 -12.93
N ARG A 205 -3.13 -6.12 -12.88
CA ARG A 205 -1.83 -6.78 -13.12
C ARG A 205 -1.45 -6.67 -14.59
N SER A 206 -2.32 -7.10 -15.49
CA SER A 206 -2.09 -7.02 -16.94
C SER A 206 -2.01 -5.57 -17.41
N GLY A 207 -2.79 -4.67 -16.78
CA GLY A 207 -2.73 -3.23 -17.01
C GLY A 207 -1.37 -2.61 -16.70
N ARG A 208 -0.62 -3.10 -15.70
CA ARG A 208 0.76 -2.62 -15.45
C ARG A 208 1.70 -2.95 -16.61
N ASP A 209 1.61 -4.16 -17.15
CA ASP A 209 2.42 -4.59 -18.29
C ASP A 209 2.04 -3.80 -19.56
N LEU A 210 0.74 -3.60 -19.77
CA LEU A 210 0.20 -2.77 -20.85
C LEU A 210 0.67 -1.32 -20.76
N ILE A 211 0.68 -0.72 -19.57
CA ILE A 211 1.20 0.64 -19.33
C ILE A 211 2.70 0.70 -19.63
N ASN A 212 3.48 -0.29 -19.21
CA ASN A 212 4.92 -0.31 -19.48
C ASN A 212 5.23 -0.45 -20.98
N MET A 213 4.40 -1.20 -21.73
CA MET A 213 4.50 -1.28 -23.19
C MET A 213 4.10 0.04 -23.86
N ALA A 214 3.01 0.66 -23.40
CA ALA A 214 2.50 1.95 -23.91
C ALA A 214 3.44 3.14 -23.62
N LYS A 215 4.27 3.08 -22.55
CA LYS A 215 5.33 4.09 -22.32
C LYS A 215 6.30 4.20 -23.49
N LYS A 216 6.48 3.11 -24.24
CA LYS A 216 7.44 3.02 -25.36
C LYS A 216 6.75 3.20 -26.71
N ARG A 217 5.49 2.78 -26.84
CA ARG A 217 4.64 3.00 -28.02
C ARG A 217 3.61 4.09 -27.73
N THR A 218 3.97 5.32 -28.09
CA THR A 218 3.20 6.53 -27.79
C THR A 218 1.81 6.57 -28.45
N ASN A 219 1.60 5.76 -29.50
CA ASN A 219 0.31 5.61 -30.16
C ASN A 219 -0.66 4.65 -29.43
N VAL A 220 -0.27 4.08 -28.29
CA VAL A 220 -1.14 3.24 -27.45
C VAL A 220 -1.59 4.00 -26.21
N ILE A 221 -2.91 4.11 -26.00
CA ILE A 221 -3.52 4.69 -24.81
C ILE A 221 -4.07 3.55 -23.93
N PRO A 222 -3.40 3.21 -22.81
CA PRO A 222 -3.84 2.12 -21.93
C PRO A 222 -4.98 2.60 -21.02
N ILE A 223 -6.10 1.87 -21.01
CA ILE A 223 -7.30 2.18 -20.21
C ILE A 223 -7.56 1.00 -19.28
N VAL A 224 -7.26 1.18 -18.00
CA VAL A 224 -7.47 0.15 -16.97
C VAL A 224 -8.88 0.28 -16.37
N GLU A 225 -9.88 -0.16 -17.12
CA GLU A 225 -11.30 -0.13 -16.73
C GLU A 225 -12.07 -1.32 -17.31
N ASP A 226 -13.27 -1.56 -16.78
CA ASP A 226 -14.13 -2.65 -17.22
C ASP A 226 -14.88 -2.32 -18.51
N ALA A 227 -14.62 -3.09 -19.57
CA ALA A 227 -15.23 -2.92 -20.89
C ALA A 227 -16.78 -2.98 -20.88
N ARG A 228 -17.40 -3.55 -19.84
CA ARG A 228 -18.87 -3.59 -19.65
C ARG A 228 -19.49 -2.22 -19.39
N PHE A 229 -18.70 -1.22 -18.98
CA PHE A 229 -19.16 0.11 -18.57
C PHE A 229 -18.45 1.23 -19.36
N PRO A 230 -18.74 1.40 -20.67
CA PRO A 230 -18.08 2.42 -21.50
C PRO A 230 -18.22 3.86 -20.97
N ASN A 231 -19.30 4.14 -20.23
CA ASN A 231 -19.51 5.43 -19.58
C ASN A 231 -18.37 5.85 -18.64
N LYS A 232 -17.64 4.90 -18.04
CA LYS A 232 -16.55 5.20 -17.10
C LYS A 232 -15.31 5.77 -17.79
N TYR A 233 -15.01 5.31 -19.00
CA TYR A 233 -13.85 5.74 -19.78
C TYR A 233 -14.23 6.56 -21.02
N ARG A 234 -15.49 7.02 -21.09
CA ARG A 234 -15.98 7.84 -22.20
C ARG A 234 -15.21 9.14 -22.41
N MET A 235 -14.59 9.67 -21.35
CA MET A 235 -13.81 10.90 -21.41
C MET A 235 -12.44 10.70 -22.06
N LEU A 236 -11.98 9.44 -22.20
CA LEU A 236 -10.64 9.10 -22.68
C LEU A 236 -10.64 8.64 -24.14
N VAL A 237 -11.76 8.08 -24.62
CA VAL A 237 -11.87 7.47 -25.95
C VAL A 237 -12.60 8.42 -26.89
N SER A 238 -11.96 8.77 -28.01
CA SER A 238 -12.61 9.50 -29.12
C SER A 238 -13.36 8.53 -30.03
N THR A 239 -14.13 9.04 -31.00
CA THR A 239 -14.77 8.18 -32.01
C THR A 239 -13.72 7.35 -32.76
N VAL A 240 -13.91 6.03 -32.81
CA VAL A 240 -12.97 5.06 -33.38
C VAL A 240 -13.47 4.51 -34.72
N ASP A 241 -12.52 4.08 -35.55
CA ASP A 241 -12.78 3.51 -36.88
C ASP A 241 -13.06 2.01 -36.79
N VAL A 242 -12.36 1.31 -35.89
CA VAL A 242 -12.45 -0.15 -35.74
C VAL A 242 -12.49 -0.54 -34.26
N ILE A 243 -13.35 -1.49 -33.90
CA ILE A 243 -13.31 -2.18 -32.61
C ILE A 243 -12.78 -3.59 -32.83
N PHE A 244 -11.69 -3.94 -32.15
CA PHE A 244 -11.22 -5.32 -32.05
C PHE A 244 -11.52 -5.86 -30.65
N ALA A 245 -12.20 -7.00 -30.55
CA ALA A 245 -12.63 -7.58 -29.29
C ALA A 245 -12.06 -8.98 -29.07
N ASP A 246 -11.19 -9.12 -28.08
CA ASP A 246 -10.62 -10.39 -27.57
C ASP A 246 -10.99 -10.57 -26.09
N VAL A 247 -12.28 -10.42 -25.82
CA VAL A 247 -12.87 -10.54 -24.49
C VAL A 247 -13.29 -11.98 -24.23
N ALA A 248 -12.92 -12.54 -23.07
CA ALA A 248 -13.19 -13.94 -22.71
C ALA A 248 -14.40 -14.13 -21.77
N GLN A 249 -15.27 -13.12 -21.67
CA GLN A 249 -16.47 -13.16 -20.82
C GLN A 249 -17.63 -13.90 -21.51
N PRO A 250 -18.66 -14.38 -20.79
CA PRO A 250 -19.83 -15.01 -21.41
C PRO A 250 -20.73 -14.01 -22.18
N ASP A 251 -20.66 -12.72 -21.85
CA ASP A 251 -21.48 -11.66 -22.42
C ASP A 251 -20.74 -10.83 -23.50
N GLN A 252 -19.93 -11.50 -24.34
CA GLN A 252 -19.07 -10.86 -25.35
C GLN A 252 -19.83 -9.95 -26.30
N ALA A 253 -20.89 -10.45 -26.95
CA ALA A 253 -21.70 -9.65 -27.87
C ALA A 253 -22.21 -8.36 -27.21
N ARG A 254 -22.70 -8.44 -25.96
CA ARG A 254 -23.22 -7.28 -25.23
C ARG A 254 -22.12 -6.23 -24.98
N ILE A 255 -20.93 -6.65 -24.59
CA ILE A 255 -19.77 -5.76 -24.38
C ILE A 255 -19.43 -5.02 -25.66
N VAL A 256 -19.36 -5.75 -26.77
CA VAL A 256 -19.04 -5.20 -28.10
C VAL A 256 -20.13 -4.22 -28.55
N ILE A 257 -21.40 -4.56 -28.40
CA ILE A 257 -22.54 -3.71 -28.77
C ILE A 257 -22.51 -2.38 -28.00
N LEU A 258 -22.30 -2.40 -26.68
CA LEU A 258 -22.26 -1.18 -25.86
C LEU A 258 -21.09 -0.27 -26.22
N ASN A 259 -19.92 -0.85 -26.51
CA ASN A 259 -18.75 -0.09 -26.97
C ASN A 259 -18.95 0.47 -28.38
N ALA A 260 -19.55 -0.30 -29.28
CA ALA A 260 -19.88 0.14 -30.62
C ALA A 260 -20.85 1.33 -30.59
N GLN A 261 -21.91 1.25 -29.79
CA GLN A 261 -22.87 2.36 -29.62
C GLN A 261 -22.25 3.61 -29.01
N SER A 262 -21.18 3.46 -28.22
CA SER A 262 -20.56 4.58 -27.50
C SER A 262 -19.45 5.26 -28.30
N PHE A 263 -18.68 4.50 -29.08
CA PHE A 263 -17.43 4.99 -29.67
C PHE A 263 -17.27 4.73 -31.17
N LEU A 264 -17.98 3.77 -31.77
CA LEU A 264 -17.76 3.44 -33.19
C LEU A 264 -18.37 4.52 -34.09
N LYS A 265 -17.60 5.00 -35.07
CA LYS A 265 -18.11 5.94 -36.08
C LYS A 265 -19.16 5.28 -36.97
N ASN A 266 -20.01 6.09 -37.61
CA ASN A 266 -20.89 5.60 -38.67
C ASN A 266 -20.05 5.03 -39.82
N GLY A 267 -20.38 3.81 -40.25
CA GLY A 267 -19.57 3.07 -41.24
C GLY A 267 -18.28 2.44 -40.68
N GLY A 268 -18.05 2.49 -39.36
CA GLY A 268 -16.94 1.78 -38.71
C GLY A 268 -17.14 0.27 -38.65
N HIS A 269 -16.07 -0.46 -38.33
CA HIS A 269 -16.03 -1.93 -38.38
C HIS A 269 -15.80 -2.56 -37.01
N VAL A 270 -16.29 -3.79 -36.85
CA VAL A 270 -16.09 -4.59 -35.64
C VAL A 270 -15.49 -5.93 -36.03
N VAL A 271 -14.43 -6.31 -35.33
CA VAL A 271 -13.81 -7.63 -35.42
C VAL A 271 -13.86 -8.28 -34.03
N ILE A 272 -14.56 -9.40 -33.92
CA ILE A 272 -14.74 -10.12 -32.65
C ILE A 272 -14.11 -11.51 -32.73
N SER A 273 -13.32 -11.85 -31.71
CA SER A 273 -12.81 -13.20 -31.50
C SER A 273 -13.72 -13.95 -30.51
N ILE A 274 -14.55 -14.84 -31.02
CA ILE A 274 -15.50 -15.64 -30.25
C ILE A 274 -14.82 -16.91 -29.74
N LYS A 275 -14.83 -17.12 -28.41
CA LYS A 275 -14.36 -18.35 -27.77
C LYS A 275 -15.54 -19.14 -27.23
N ALA A 276 -15.87 -20.26 -27.88
CA ALA A 276 -17.09 -21.01 -27.56
C ALA A 276 -17.14 -21.47 -26.09
N SER A 277 -16.04 -22.03 -25.58
CA SER A 277 -15.94 -22.57 -24.21
C SER A 277 -16.11 -21.54 -23.09
N CYS A 278 -15.92 -20.25 -23.38
CA CYS A 278 -16.13 -19.17 -22.41
C CYS A 278 -17.58 -18.67 -22.37
N ILE A 279 -18.35 -18.91 -23.43
CA ILE A 279 -19.76 -18.49 -23.53
C ILE A 279 -20.66 -19.60 -23.00
N ASP A 280 -20.50 -20.82 -23.53
CA ASP A 280 -21.22 -22.00 -23.08
C ASP A 280 -20.32 -23.23 -23.25
N SER A 281 -19.94 -23.87 -22.14
CA SER A 281 -19.06 -25.04 -22.14
C SER A 281 -19.80 -26.36 -22.40
N VAL A 282 -21.13 -26.35 -22.46
CA VAL A 282 -21.97 -27.53 -22.67
C VAL A 282 -22.41 -27.64 -24.13
N ALA A 283 -22.70 -26.51 -24.77
CA ALA A 283 -23.11 -26.47 -26.17
C ALA A 283 -21.92 -26.73 -27.13
N ALA A 284 -22.22 -27.31 -28.29
CA ALA A 284 -21.23 -27.49 -29.34
C ALA A 284 -20.71 -26.12 -29.86
N PRO A 285 -19.41 -25.95 -30.16
CA PRO A 285 -18.83 -24.67 -30.58
C PRO A 285 -19.55 -24.01 -31.77
N SER A 286 -19.96 -24.80 -32.77
CA SER A 286 -20.72 -24.32 -33.92
C SER A 286 -22.07 -23.70 -33.54
N ALA A 287 -22.75 -24.26 -32.54
CA ALA A 287 -24.01 -23.72 -32.04
C ALA A 287 -23.80 -22.39 -31.30
N VAL A 288 -22.72 -22.27 -30.52
CA VAL A 288 -22.35 -21.03 -29.82
C VAL A 288 -22.02 -19.92 -30.82
N PHE A 289 -21.27 -20.23 -31.89
CA PHE A 289 -20.95 -19.25 -32.93
C PHE A 289 -22.21 -18.70 -33.60
N VAL A 290 -23.16 -19.57 -33.98
CA VAL A 290 -24.43 -19.15 -34.58
C VAL A 290 -25.24 -18.27 -33.62
N GLN A 291 -25.27 -18.61 -32.32
CA GLN A 291 -25.97 -17.81 -31.31
C GLN A 291 -25.37 -16.41 -31.14
N GLU A 292 -24.04 -16.27 -31.06
CA GLU A 292 -23.39 -14.97 -30.93
C GLU A 292 -23.56 -14.12 -32.20
N VAL A 293 -23.41 -14.72 -33.38
CA VAL A 293 -23.66 -14.07 -34.68
C VAL A 293 -25.11 -13.57 -34.75
N GLN A 294 -26.08 -14.34 -34.25
CA GLN A 294 -27.47 -13.92 -34.19
C GLN A 294 -27.71 -12.74 -33.24
N LYS A 295 -27.08 -12.72 -32.05
CA LYS A 295 -27.14 -11.58 -31.11
C LYS A 295 -26.58 -10.29 -31.71
N LEU A 296 -25.50 -10.40 -32.49
CA LEU A 296 -24.93 -9.25 -33.21
C LEU A 296 -25.93 -8.76 -34.28
N ARG A 297 -26.51 -9.65 -35.08
CA ARG A 297 -27.54 -9.32 -36.08
C ARG A 297 -28.76 -8.61 -35.49
N GLU A 298 -29.25 -9.06 -34.35
CA GLU A 298 -30.37 -8.43 -33.63
C GLU A 298 -30.07 -6.98 -33.21
N ASN A 299 -28.80 -6.64 -33.01
CA ASN A 299 -28.34 -5.31 -32.60
C ASN A 299 -27.80 -4.47 -33.77
N LYS A 300 -28.23 -4.78 -35.00
CA LYS A 300 -27.91 -4.03 -36.24
C LYS A 300 -26.44 -4.10 -36.68
N LEU A 301 -25.73 -5.15 -36.26
CA LEU A 301 -24.39 -5.52 -36.72
C LEU A 301 -24.54 -6.63 -37.79
N LYS A 302 -24.05 -6.43 -39.02
CA LYS A 302 -24.16 -7.31 -40.20
C LYS A 302 -22.84 -8.08 -40.49
N PRO A 303 -22.63 -9.26 -39.87
CA PRO A 303 -21.41 -10.04 -40.06
C PRO A 303 -21.21 -10.42 -41.53
N ILE A 304 -20.04 -10.10 -42.08
CA ILE A 304 -19.64 -10.31 -43.47
C ILE A 304 -18.81 -11.57 -43.62
N GLU A 305 -17.86 -11.77 -42.71
CA GLU A 305 -16.93 -12.87 -42.78
C GLU A 305 -16.87 -13.57 -41.42
N GLN A 306 -16.87 -14.90 -41.44
CA GLN A 306 -16.62 -15.73 -40.27
C GLN A 306 -15.60 -16.80 -40.65
N ILE A 307 -14.53 -16.88 -39.87
CA ILE A 307 -13.49 -17.89 -40.03
C ILE A 307 -13.19 -18.60 -38.71
N THR A 308 -12.97 -19.90 -38.76
CA THR A 308 -12.47 -20.68 -37.64
C THR A 308 -10.95 -20.57 -37.54
N LEU A 309 -10.40 -20.39 -36.35
CA LEU A 309 -8.96 -20.17 -36.16
C LEU A 309 -8.14 -21.46 -36.05
N GLU A 310 -8.66 -22.60 -36.53
CA GLU A 310 -7.89 -23.84 -36.63
C GLU A 310 -6.84 -23.74 -37.76
N PRO A 311 -5.61 -24.25 -37.58
CA PRO A 311 -5.13 -25.11 -36.49
C PRO A 311 -4.54 -24.38 -35.27
N TYR A 312 -4.54 -23.05 -35.24
CA TYR A 312 -3.84 -22.26 -34.22
C TYR A 312 -4.57 -22.23 -32.87
N GLU A 313 -5.89 -22.06 -32.89
CA GLU A 313 -6.74 -21.96 -31.69
C GLU A 313 -7.98 -22.85 -31.86
N ARG A 314 -8.11 -23.86 -31.00
CA ARG A 314 -9.28 -24.77 -30.99
C ARG A 314 -10.52 -24.05 -30.45
N ASP A 315 -11.69 -24.36 -30.99
CA ASP A 315 -12.99 -23.82 -30.57
C ASP A 315 -13.10 -22.28 -30.58
N HIS A 316 -12.31 -21.63 -31.45
CA HIS A 316 -12.35 -20.19 -31.67
C HIS A 316 -12.81 -19.87 -33.11
N ALA A 317 -13.59 -18.80 -33.24
CA ALA A 317 -13.96 -18.22 -34.52
C ALA A 317 -13.77 -16.70 -34.47
N MET A 318 -13.30 -16.11 -35.57
CA MET A 318 -13.27 -14.68 -35.75
C MET A 318 -14.38 -14.25 -36.69
N VAL A 319 -15.10 -13.19 -36.33
CA VAL A 319 -16.20 -12.63 -37.12
C VAL A 319 -15.92 -11.15 -37.36
N ALA A 320 -16.07 -10.71 -38.61
CA ALA A 320 -15.90 -9.31 -39.02
C ALA A 320 -17.21 -8.75 -39.62
N ASP A 321 -17.58 -7.52 -39.28
CA ASP A 321 -18.87 -6.87 -39.62
C ASP A 321 -18.72 -5.48 -40.25
N PHE A 322 -19.62 -5.13 -41.19
CA PHE A 322 -19.88 -3.76 -41.65
C PHE A 322 -21.36 -3.33 -41.58
N GLY A 323 -21.53 -2.11 -41.06
CA GLY A 323 -22.48 -1.13 -41.57
C GLY A 323 -23.69 -0.87 -40.67
N THR A 324 -23.55 0.09 -39.74
CA THR A 324 -24.71 0.76 -39.16
C THR A 324 -25.53 1.45 -40.28
N PRO A 325 -26.87 1.39 -40.26
CA PRO A 325 -27.69 2.08 -41.26
C PRO A 325 -27.57 3.61 -41.12
N PRO A 326 -27.74 4.38 -42.22
CA PRO A 326 -27.73 5.84 -42.16
C PRO A 326 -28.97 6.32 -41.40
N GLY A 327 -28.78 7.16 -40.36
CA GLY A 327 -29.89 7.86 -39.73
C GLY A 327 -29.76 8.13 -38.24
N THR A 328 -28.87 9.04 -37.87
CA THR A 328 -29.18 10.24 -37.06
C THR A 328 -27.91 11.09 -36.98
N SER A 329 -28.08 12.40 -37.13
CA SER A 329 -26.99 13.38 -37.16
C SER A 329 -26.04 13.22 -35.97
N PRO A 330 -24.74 13.50 -36.12
CA PRO A 330 -23.86 13.64 -34.97
C PRO A 330 -24.47 14.70 -34.05
N ARG A 331 -24.79 14.31 -32.81
CA ARG A 331 -25.33 15.24 -31.81
C ARG A 331 -24.34 16.37 -31.62
N THR A 332 -24.77 17.59 -31.92
CA THR A 332 -23.96 18.79 -31.71
C THR A 332 -23.77 19.03 -30.21
N SER A 333 -22.66 19.67 -29.85
CA SER A 333 -22.23 19.99 -28.48
C SER A 333 -23.26 20.78 -27.65
N SER A 334 -24.31 21.31 -28.27
CA SER A 334 -25.40 22.06 -27.65
C SER A 334 -26.48 21.22 -26.97
N GLU A 335 -26.51 19.89 -27.11
CA GLU A 335 -27.46 19.01 -26.40
C GLU A 335 -26.94 18.50 -25.05
N PHE A 336 -25.73 18.90 -24.62
CA PHE A 336 -25.16 18.49 -23.33
C PHE A 336 -25.71 19.27 -22.11
N GLU A 337 -26.52 20.32 -22.34
CA GLU A 337 -27.17 21.10 -21.30
C GLU A 337 -28.70 20.94 -21.35
N GLN A 338 -29.22 19.77 -20.98
CA GLN A 338 -30.60 19.65 -20.48
C GLN A 338 -30.84 18.29 -19.83
N VAL A 339 -30.81 18.25 -18.50
CA VAL A 339 -31.38 17.14 -17.73
C VAL A 339 -32.86 17.45 -17.51
N HIS A 340 -33.74 16.73 -18.20
CA HIS A 340 -35.18 16.79 -17.92
C HIS A 340 -35.50 16.04 -16.62
N TYR A 341 -35.99 16.77 -15.62
CA TYR A 341 -36.75 16.18 -14.50
C TYR A 341 -38.16 15.82 -14.99
N PRO A 342 -38.75 14.68 -14.54
CA PRO A 342 -40.14 14.39 -14.83
C PRO A 342 -41.04 15.27 -13.93
N ALA A 343 -41.66 16.29 -14.51
CA ALA A 343 -42.75 17.02 -13.89
C ALA A 343 -44.07 16.62 -14.56
N SER A 344 -44.87 15.84 -13.85
CA SER A 344 -46.28 15.62 -14.17
C SER A 344 -47.14 16.40 -13.18
N HIS A 345 -47.56 17.61 -13.55
CA HIS A 345 -48.84 18.16 -13.13
C HIS A 345 -49.40 19.01 -14.29
N PRO A 346 -50.68 18.84 -14.65
CA PRO A 346 -51.29 19.57 -15.75
C PRO A 346 -51.68 20.99 -15.31
N SER A 347 -51.56 21.87 -16.29
CA SER A 347 -51.89 23.29 -16.31
C SER A 347 -53.37 23.58 -16.07
N TYR A 348 -53.69 24.72 -15.43
CA TYR A 348 -54.70 25.67 -15.93
C TYR A 348 -54.52 27.07 -15.30
N SER A 349 -54.90 28.07 -16.09
CA SER A 349 -54.62 29.50 -15.98
C SER A 349 -55.60 30.31 -15.11
N SER A 350 -55.21 31.59 -14.92
CA SER A 350 -56.05 32.81 -14.87
C SER A 350 -56.41 33.42 -13.50
N THR A 351 -55.70 34.52 -13.21
CA THR A 351 -56.17 35.88 -12.83
C THR A 351 -57.35 36.10 -11.86
N THR A 352 -57.09 37.08 -10.97
CA THR A 352 -57.99 38.09 -10.35
C THR A 352 -58.77 37.74 -9.07
N GLU A 353 -58.34 38.44 -8.00
CA GLU A 353 -59.12 39.14 -6.96
C GLU A 353 -59.99 38.41 -5.92
N ILE A 354 -60.00 39.06 -4.74
CA ILE A 354 -60.99 39.09 -3.63
C ILE A 354 -60.59 38.39 -2.31
N TYR A 355 -60.69 39.21 -1.25
CA TYR A 355 -60.40 39.06 0.18
C TYR A 355 -61.41 38.19 0.97
N GLN A 356 -61.04 37.91 2.24
CA GLN A 356 -61.83 37.53 3.44
C GLN A 356 -61.76 36.05 3.84
N HIS A 357 -61.06 35.69 4.93
CA HIS A 357 -61.37 35.76 6.38
C HIS A 357 -62.16 34.55 6.93
N GLU A 358 -61.56 33.96 7.97
CA GLU A 358 -62.15 33.33 9.17
C GLU A 358 -62.73 31.89 9.18
N GLU A 359 -62.16 31.14 10.14
CA GLU A 359 -62.75 30.22 11.14
C GLU A 359 -63.72 29.10 10.74
N LEU A 360 -63.39 27.86 11.14
CA LEU A 360 -64.12 27.04 12.14
C LEU A 360 -63.69 25.56 12.10
N LEU A 361 -63.53 24.97 13.30
CA LEU A 361 -63.48 23.51 13.54
C LEU A 361 -64.81 22.83 13.14
N PRO A 362 -64.84 21.49 12.93
CA PRO A 362 -65.50 20.67 13.98
C PRO A 362 -64.92 19.25 14.22
N LEU A 363 -64.91 18.93 15.53
CA LEU A 363 -65.17 17.70 16.30
C LEU A 363 -65.49 16.32 15.64
N HIS A 364 -64.74 15.32 16.15
CA HIS A 364 -65.07 13.95 16.64
C HIS A 364 -65.75 12.84 15.79
N TYR A 365 -65.13 11.64 15.81
CA TYR A 365 -65.60 10.46 16.59
C TYR A 365 -64.45 9.50 16.94
N MET A 366 -64.48 8.94 18.16
CA MET A 366 -63.63 7.84 18.66
C MET A 366 -64.08 6.49 18.09
N ASN A 367 -63.13 5.57 17.89
CA ASN A 367 -63.28 4.17 18.25
C ASN A 367 -62.01 3.71 18.97
N GLU A 368 -62.20 2.99 20.07
CA GLU A 368 -61.20 2.54 21.02
C GLU A 368 -60.43 1.31 20.51
N GLU A 369 -59.09 1.33 20.58
CA GLU A 369 -58.29 0.18 21.04
C GLU A 369 -56.88 0.66 21.48
N PRO A 370 -56.33 0.19 22.61
CA PRO A 370 -55.18 0.82 23.26
C PRO A 370 -53.87 0.07 22.95
N SER A 371 -52.99 0.62 22.10
CA SER A 371 -51.55 0.34 22.20
C SER A 371 -50.72 1.32 21.39
N THR A 372 -49.50 1.57 21.86
CA THR A 372 -48.41 2.36 21.23
C THR A 372 -48.25 3.84 21.63
N ARG A 373 -48.02 4.08 22.93
CA ARG A 373 -47.09 5.15 23.36
C ARG A 373 -45.76 4.51 23.78
N ARG A 374 -44.73 4.56 22.92
CA ARG A 374 -43.35 4.22 23.28
C ARG A 374 -42.68 5.48 23.84
N ARG A 375 -42.59 5.58 25.17
CA ARG A 375 -41.76 6.60 25.85
C ARG A 375 -40.31 6.39 25.45
N VAL A 376 -39.66 7.46 24.97
CA VAL A 376 -38.21 7.60 24.97
C VAL A 376 -37.77 7.55 26.43
N ALA A 377 -36.90 6.59 26.77
CA ALA A 377 -36.38 6.43 28.11
C ALA A 377 -35.43 7.58 28.42
N ARG A 378 -35.81 8.42 29.40
CA ARG A 378 -34.85 9.18 30.20
C ARG A 378 -33.96 8.16 30.95
N GLY A 379 -32.68 8.52 31.11
CA GLY A 379 -31.69 7.74 31.87
C GLY A 379 -32.14 7.40 33.29
N PRO A 380 -31.44 6.46 33.96
CA PRO A 380 -31.96 5.77 35.13
C PRO A 380 -32.10 6.73 36.32
N GLY A 381 -33.30 6.76 36.90
CA GLY A 381 -33.60 7.47 38.13
C GLY A 381 -35.04 7.22 38.56
N SER A 382 -35.20 6.60 39.72
CA SER A 382 -36.42 6.57 40.55
C SER A 382 -37.57 5.65 40.09
N SER A 383 -37.71 4.51 40.78
CA SER A 383 -39.00 3.85 41.01
C SER A 383 -39.52 4.30 42.38
N GLY A 384 -40.69 4.94 42.41
CA GLY A 384 -41.23 5.62 43.59
C GLY A 384 -42.02 4.75 44.57
N GLY A 385 -42.41 5.40 45.68
CA GLY A 385 -43.40 4.93 46.65
C GLY A 385 -43.94 6.07 47.51
N PHE A 386 -45.20 6.44 47.26
CA PHE A 386 -46.29 6.79 48.20
C PHE A 386 -46.25 8.00 49.18
N MET A 387 -47.42 8.69 49.19
CA MET A 387 -48.00 9.67 50.15
C MET A 387 -47.41 11.09 50.14
N SER A 388 -48.13 12.21 50.29
CA SER A 388 -49.56 12.59 50.30
C SER A 388 -49.58 14.13 50.42
N ASP A 389 -50.52 14.78 49.73
CA ASP A 389 -51.20 16.06 50.01
C ASP A 389 -50.48 17.37 50.40
N GLU A 390 -51.08 18.43 49.82
CA GLU A 390 -51.38 19.76 50.37
C GLU A 390 -50.59 21.02 49.96
N HIS A 391 -51.42 21.98 49.48
CA HIS A 391 -51.37 23.44 49.53
C HIS A 391 -50.62 24.28 48.47
N GLU A 392 -51.45 24.74 47.51
CA GLU A 392 -51.64 26.12 47.01
C GLU A 392 -50.69 27.25 47.48
N SER A 393 -50.26 28.08 46.53
CA SER A 393 -50.67 29.51 46.48
C SER A 393 -50.23 30.18 45.17
N GLU A 394 -51.15 30.97 44.64
CA GLU A 394 -51.09 31.77 43.41
C GLU A 394 -50.01 32.86 43.44
N MET A 395 -49.51 33.28 42.27
CA MET A 395 -49.21 34.70 42.03
C MET A 395 -49.23 35.07 40.55
N HIS A 396 -50.27 35.84 40.23
CA HIS A 396 -50.45 36.89 39.21
C HIS A 396 -49.44 37.05 38.07
N TYR A 397 -49.99 37.04 36.85
CA TYR A 397 -49.46 37.70 35.67
C TYR A 397 -49.66 39.22 35.78
N ASP A 398 -48.64 40.00 35.41
CA ASP A 398 -48.81 41.36 34.90
C ASP A 398 -48.13 41.47 33.54
N ASP A 399 -48.91 42.05 32.63
CA ASP A 399 -48.67 42.30 31.22
C ASP A 399 -48.26 43.77 31.08
N GLU A 400 -47.05 44.05 30.62
CA GLU A 400 -46.73 45.32 29.96
C GLU A 400 -45.59 45.10 28.94
N GLY A 401 -45.95 45.20 27.66
CA GLY A 401 -45.01 45.14 26.55
C GLY A 401 -44.23 46.44 26.35
N LYS A 402 -42.92 46.30 26.11
CA LYS A 402 -42.06 47.04 25.15
C LYS A 402 -40.59 46.89 25.53
N ASP A 403 -39.80 46.24 24.67
CA ASP A 403 -38.74 46.92 23.92
C ASP A 403 -37.81 45.93 23.20
N VAL A 404 -37.74 46.17 21.90
CA VAL A 404 -36.85 45.59 20.90
C VAL A 404 -35.45 46.20 21.09
N TYR A 405 -34.42 45.35 21.03
CA TYR A 405 -32.99 45.65 21.22
C TYR A 405 -32.55 46.17 22.60
N SER A 406 -32.19 45.24 23.50
CA SER A 406 -31.15 45.52 24.48
C SER A 406 -30.11 44.39 24.56
N LYS A 407 -28.86 44.82 24.43
CA LYS A 407 -27.63 44.02 24.44
C LYS A 407 -27.57 43.10 25.65
N LEU A 408 -27.36 41.79 25.44
CA LEU A 408 -27.03 40.89 26.54
C LEU A 408 -25.63 41.26 27.07
N ARG A 409 -25.62 41.91 28.24
CA ARG A 409 -24.44 42.13 29.08
C ARG A 409 -23.77 40.78 29.38
N HIS A 410 -22.42 40.79 29.34
CA HIS A 410 -21.58 39.71 29.85
C HIS A 410 -21.92 39.41 31.32
N ALA A 411 -22.65 38.31 31.55
CA ALA A 411 -22.71 37.67 32.86
C ALA A 411 -21.45 36.82 33.03
N LYS A 412 -20.56 37.23 33.93
CA LYS A 412 -19.50 36.37 34.50
C LYS A 412 -20.18 35.21 35.25
N GLY A 413 -20.46 34.12 34.55
CA GLY A 413 -20.98 32.87 35.11
C GLY A 413 -19.88 31.83 35.19
N ARG A 414 -19.69 31.25 36.38
CA ARG A 414 -18.72 30.19 36.68
C ARG A 414 -18.89 28.99 35.74
N VAL A 415 -17.74 28.42 35.38
CA VAL A 415 -17.48 27.12 34.78
C VAL A 415 -18.47 26.06 35.28
N SER A 416 -19.25 25.45 34.37
CA SER A 416 -20.01 24.25 34.68
C SER A 416 -20.18 23.39 33.44
N SER A 417 -19.88 22.10 33.60
CA SER A 417 -19.93 21.04 32.61
C SER A 417 -21.31 20.91 31.97
N GLY A 418 -21.38 20.42 30.74
CA GLY A 418 -22.63 20.22 29.98
C GLY A 418 -23.68 19.25 30.56
N ARG A 419 -23.55 18.81 31.82
CA ARG A 419 -24.65 18.25 32.60
C ARG A 419 -25.15 19.35 33.54
N VAL A 420 -26.44 19.71 33.46
CA VAL A 420 -27.11 20.51 34.50
C VAL A 420 -26.65 19.99 35.87
N HIS A 421 -25.96 20.83 36.64
CA HIS A 421 -25.44 20.48 37.95
C HIS A 421 -26.65 20.08 38.81
N LYS A 422 -26.89 18.78 38.96
CA LYS A 422 -27.83 18.30 39.96
C LYS A 422 -27.23 18.73 41.30
N PRO A 423 -28.01 19.33 42.21
CA PRO A 423 -27.51 19.60 43.56
C PRO A 423 -26.93 18.30 44.12
N PRO A 424 -25.78 18.35 44.83
CA PRO A 424 -25.18 17.15 45.39
C PRO A 424 -26.24 16.43 46.24
N PRO A 425 -26.44 15.12 46.05
CA PRO A 425 -27.41 14.39 46.85
C PRO A 425 -27.04 14.50 48.34
N PRO A 426 -28.03 14.50 49.25
CA PRO A 426 -27.75 14.52 50.68
C PRO A 426 -26.86 13.33 51.07
N PRO A 427 -26.03 13.46 52.13
CA PRO A 427 -25.16 12.37 52.57
C PRO A 427 -26.01 11.11 52.81
N PRO A 428 -25.61 9.96 52.27
CA PRO A 428 -26.46 8.77 52.27
C PRO A 428 -26.67 8.27 53.70
N THR A 429 -27.92 8.01 54.04
CA THR A 429 -28.33 7.57 55.38
C THR A 429 -28.33 6.04 55.52
N SER A 430 -28.25 5.32 54.39
CA SER A 430 -28.16 3.86 54.34
C SER A 430 -27.16 3.38 53.28
N ILE A 431 -26.65 2.15 53.43
CA ILE A 431 -25.73 1.54 52.46
C ILE A 431 -26.39 1.38 51.08
N SER A 432 -27.70 1.07 51.04
CA SER A 432 -28.47 0.97 49.79
C SER A 432 -28.53 2.32 49.07
N GLU A 433 -28.71 3.41 49.83
CA GLU A 433 -28.72 4.76 49.32
C GLU A 433 -27.33 5.22 48.86
N PHE A 434 -26.26 4.85 49.59
CA PHE A 434 -24.89 5.10 49.15
C PHE A 434 -24.60 4.40 47.82
N ILE A 435 -25.00 3.14 47.66
CA ILE A 435 -24.85 2.39 46.42
C ILE A 435 -25.63 3.06 45.30
N SER A 436 -26.90 3.42 45.54
CA SER A 436 -27.75 4.01 44.51
C SER A 436 -27.23 5.37 44.02
N GLN A 437 -26.71 6.20 44.94
CA GLN A 437 -26.09 7.48 44.63
C GLN A 437 -24.77 7.34 43.86
N ASN A 438 -24.02 6.24 44.03
CA ASN A 438 -22.70 6.02 43.43
C ASN A 438 -22.68 4.93 42.32
N LEU A 439 -23.84 4.50 41.82
CA LEU A 439 -23.96 3.46 40.78
C LEU A 439 -23.19 3.77 39.50
N GLU A 440 -22.93 5.05 39.17
CA GLU A 440 -22.13 5.45 38.00
C GLU A 440 -20.62 5.17 38.18
N HIS A 441 -20.12 5.20 39.42
CA HIS A 441 -18.68 5.07 39.72
C HIS A 441 -18.30 3.71 40.30
N LEU A 442 -19.25 2.98 40.86
CA LEU A 442 -19.02 1.70 41.53
C LEU A 442 -18.59 0.57 40.57
N PRO A 443 -19.26 0.31 39.43
CA PRO A 443 -18.82 -0.69 38.46
C PRO A 443 -17.39 -0.48 37.93
N PRO A 444 -16.99 0.71 37.42
CA PRO A 444 -15.62 0.90 36.93
C PRO A 444 -14.59 0.79 38.06
N ALA A 445 -14.91 1.18 39.30
CA ALA A 445 -14.01 0.95 40.44
C ALA A 445 -13.80 -0.55 40.73
N ILE A 446 -14.88 -1.35 40.74
CA ILE A 446 -14.79 -2.81 40.91
C ILE A 446 -13.97 -3.45 39.78
N TYR A 447 -14.26 -3.10 38.52
CA TYR A 447 -13.50 -3.61 37.38
C TYR A 447 -12.04 -3.18 37.42
N THR A 448 -11.74 -1.98 37.91
CA THR A 448 -10.35 -1.53 38.10
C THR A 448 -9.64 -2.36 39.17
N LEU A 449 -10.29 -2.65 40.30
CA LEU A 449 -9.72 -3.53 41.34
C LEU A 449 -9.50 -4.96 40.82
N LEU A 450 -10.45 -5.51 40.05
CA LEU A 450 -10.29 -6.81 39.39
C LEU A 450 -9.17 -6.77 38.33
N SER A 451 -9.02 -5.65 37.62
CA SER A 451 -7.95 -5.43 36.66
C SER A 451 -6.58 -5.40 37.36
N CYS A 452 -6.45 -4.66 38.48
CA CYS A 452 -5.27 -4.69 39.34
C CYS A 452 -4.95 -6.11 39.80
N TRP A 453 -5.95 -6.84 40.30
CA TRP A 453 -5.77 -8.21 40.75
C TRP A 453 -5.27 -9.11 39.61
N THR A 454 -5.97 -9.15 38.47
CA THR A 454 -5.60 -10.03 37.35
C THR A 454 -4.20 -9.75 36.79
N ARG A 455 -3.82 -8.47 36.64
CA ARG A 455 -2.56 -8.06 35.99
C ARG A 455 -1.37 -8.10 36.95
N PHE A 456 -1.54 -7.73 38.23
CA PHE A 456 -0.44 -7.78 39.21
C PHE A 456 -0.27 -9.15 39.89
N HIS A 457 -1.25 -10.05 39.79
CA HIS A 457 -1.13 -11.40 40.34
C HIS A 457 0.11 -12.11 39.79
N ARG A 458 1.00 -12.58 40.68
CA ARG A 458 2.23 -13.33 40.34
C ARG A 458 3.12 -12.66 39.28
N ILE A 459 3.20 -11.33 39.26
CA ILE A 459 3.95 -10.59 38.21
C ILE A 459 5.47 -10.84 38.23
N GLY A 460 6.03 -11.12 39.41
CA GLY A 460 7.43 -11.49 39.60
C GLY A 460 7.71 -12.99 39.53
N TYR A 461 6.77 -13.81 39.05
CA TYR A 461 6.92 -15.27 39.05
C TYR A 461 7.97 -15.75 38.04
N ALA A 462 7.98 -15.17 36.84
CA ALA A 462 9.05 -15.37 35.88
C ALA A 462 10.25 -14.48 36.25
N ASN A 463 11.33 -15.09 36.76
CA ASN A 463 12.58 -14.40 37.04
C ASN A 463 13.54 -14.37 35.83
N THR A 464 13.04 -14.68 34.64
CA THR A 464 13.79 -14.63 33.38
C THR A 464 13.25 -13.54 32.47
N VAL A 465 14.12 -13.06 31.58
CA VAL A 465 13.80 -12.12 30.49
C VAL A 465 12.93 -12.84 29.46
N VAL A 466 11.71 -12.33 29.24
CA VAL A 466 10.76 -12.92 28.28
C VAL A 466 10.84 -12.27 26.89
N TRP A 467 10.02 -12.74 25.96
CA TRP A 467 9.85 -12.23 24.61
C TRP A 467 9.73 -10.70 24.57
N ASP A 468 10.50 -10.07 23.69
CA ASP A 468 10.63 -8.61 23.48
C ASP A 468 10.97 -7.75 24.70
N GLU A 469 10.88 -8.26 25.93
CA GLU A 469 11.46 -7.66 27.13
C GLU A 469 12.98 -7.58 27.02
N ALA A 470 13.60 -8.52 26.30
CA ALA A 470 15.01 -8.46 25.91
C ALA A 470 15.36 -7.17 25.13
N HIS A 471 14.51 -6.79 24.17
CA HIS A 471 14.71 -5.60 23.34
C HIS A 471 14.36 -4.32 24.10
N PHE A 472 13.14 -4.23 24.65
CA PHE A 472 12.66 -2.99 25.26
C PHE A 472 13.29 -2.71 26.62
N GLY A 473 13.65 -3.75 27.38
CA GLY A 473 14.48 -3.61 28.57
C GLY A 473 15.85 -3.03 28.23
N LYS A 474 16.54 -3.58 27.22
CA LYS A 474 17.81 -3.05 26.71
C LYS A 474 17.71 -1.59 26.26
N PHE A 475 16.65 -1.23 25.53
CA PHE A 475 16.42 0.17 25.14
C PHE A 475 16.16 1.09 26.34
N GLY A 476 15.45 0.59 27.37
CA GLY A 476 15.31 1.26 28.66
C GLY A 476 16.67 1.52 29.33
N SER A 477 17.56 0.54 29.33
CA SER A 477 18.92 0.66 29.86
C SER A 477 19.74 1.74 29.14
N HIS A 478 19.61 1.86 27.82
CA HIS A 478 20.32 2.90 27.07
C HIS A 478 19.87 4.32 27.46
N TYR A 479 18.59 4.54 27.82
CA TYR A 479 18.15 5.84 28.36
C TYR A 479 18.76 6.16 29.72
N LEU A 480 18.96 5.16 30.58
CA LEU A 480 19.59 5.34 31.88
C LEU A 480 21.10 5.62 31.73
N LYS A 481 21.76 4.90 30.83
CA LYS A 481 23.18 5.11 30.47
C LYS A 481 23.42 6.36 29.63
N ARG A 482 22.36 6.95 29.07
CA ARG A 482 22.40 8.06 28.11
C ARG A 482 23.15 7.75 26.81
N GLU A 483 23.21 6.48 26.44
CA GLU A 483 23.86 5.99 25.22
C GLU A 483 22.89 6.01 24.04
N PHE A 484 23.32 6.58 22.92
CA PHE A 484 22.53 6.60 21.71
C PHE A 484 22.37 5.20 21.12
N TYR A 485 21.16 4.87 20.70
CA TYR A 485 20.85 3.63 20.00
C TYR A 485 19.85 3.90 18.88
N PHE A 486 19.82 2.99 17.91
CA PHE A 486 18.87 3.03 16.80
C PHE A 486 17.83 1.91 16.96
N ASP A 487 16.56 2.22 16.66
CA ASP A 487 15.48 1.25 16.60
C ASP A 487 14.33 1.76 15.71
N VAL A 488 13.56 0.84 15.14
CA VAL A 488 12.47 1.10 14.18
C VAL A 488 11.24 1.79 14.79
N HIS A 489 11.07 1.76 16.12
CA HIS A 489 9.90 2.34 16.79
C HIS A 489 10.16 3.76 17.29
N PRO A 490 9.15 4.64 17.28
CA PRO A 490 9.26 5.96 17.92
C PRO A 490 9.61 5.87 19.43
N PRO A 491 10.18 6.94 20.01
CA PRO A 491 10.90 6.82 21.28
C PRO A 491 10.04 6.82 22.54
N LEU A 492 8.80 7.34 22.52
CA LEU A 492 8.02 7.62 23.74
C LEU A 492 7.82 6.37 24.60
N GLY A 493 7.46 5.24 24.00
CA GLY A 493 7.23 4.01 24.75
C GLY A 493 8.49 3.53 25.47
N LYS A 494 9.64 3.59 24.79
CA LYS A 494 10.94 3.17 25.35
C LYS A 494 11.46 4.17 26.38
N MET A 495 11.19 5.46 26.19
CA MET A 495 11.48 6.49 27.21
C MET A 495 10.67 6.23 28.48
N LEU A 496 9.41 5.81 28.37
CA LEU A 496 8.60 5.43 29.53
C LEU A 496 9.12 4.15 30.20
N VAL A 497 9.67 3.19 29.44
CA VAL A 497 10.39 2.03 30.01
C VAL A 497 11.63 2.50 30.78
N GLY A 498 12.43 3.39 30.21
CA GLY A 498 13.58 4.01 30.89
C GLY A 498 13.16 4.78 32.16
N LEU A 499 12.05 5.51 32.11
CA LEU A 499 11.46 6.19 33.26
C LEU A 499 11.01 5.19 34.34
N ALA A 500 10.39 4.07 33.95
CA ALA A 500 10.02 3.01 34.89
C ALA A 500 11.26 2.37 35.55
N GLY A 501 12.36 2.22 34.79
CA GLY A 501 13.66 1.81 35.34
C GLY A 501 14.23 2.82 36.33
N LEU A 502 14.19 4.12 36.00
CA LEU A 502 14.67 5.17 36.89
C LEU A 502 13.87 5.22 38.20
N LEU A 503 12.55 5.16 38.11
CA LEU A 503 11.64 5.20 39.27
C LEU A 503 11.73 3.93 40.13
N SER A 504 12.11 2.79 39.55
CA SER A 504 12.30 1.54 40.30
C SER A 504 13.68 1.43 40.94
N GLY A 505 14.62 2.33 40.63
CA GLY A 505 16.00 2.29 41.12
C GLY A 505 16.94 1.40 40.30
N TYR A 506 16.59 1.09 39.05
CA TYR A 506 17.48 0.37 38.12
C TYR A 506 18.58 1.30 37.58
N ASP A 507 19.81 0.81 37.51
CA ASP A 507 21.01 1.55 37.12
C ASP A 507 21.34 1.47 35.62
N GLY A 508 20.68 0.59 34.87
CA GLY A 508 20.93 0.40 33.43
C GLY A 508 22.04 -0.60 33.09
N HIS A 509 22.74 -1.20 34.06
CA HIS A 509 23.92 -2.03 33.77
C HIS A 509 23.60 -3.45 33.31
N PHE A 510 22.49 -4.03 33.79
CA PHE A 510 22.05 -5.37 33.37
C PHE A 510 21.85 -5.47 31.85
N GLU A 511 22.40 -6.52 31.25
CA GLU A 511 22.26 -6.81 29.83
C GLU A 511 21.04 -7.70 29.61
N PHE A 512 20.00 -7.18 28.97
CA PHE A 512 18.74 -7.91 28.75
C PHE A 512 18.88 -8.95 27.63
N LYS A 513 19.51 -10.10 27.90
CA LYS A 513 19.53 -11.23 26.95
C LYS A 513 18.29 -12.09 27.09
N SER A 514 17.81 -12.62 25.96
CA SER A 514 16.63 -13.49 25.93
C SER A 514 16.84 -14.74 26.78
N GLY A 515 15.93 -15.01 27.72
CA GLY A 515 15.97 -16.18 28.59
C GLY A 515 16.97 -16.11 29.75
N GLU A 516 17.72 -15.01 29.89
CA GLU A 516 18.64 -14.80 31.01
C GLU A 516 17.85 -14.54 32.30
N VAL A 517 18.40 -15.00 33.43
CA VAL A 517 17.82 -14.78 34.76
C VAL A 517 18.20 -13.38 35.23
N TYR A 518 17.24 -12.66 35.83
CA TYR A 518 17.51 -11.35 36.42
C TYR A 518 18.45 -11.45 37.62
N ASP A 519 19.44 -10.58 37.67
CA ASP A 519 20.29 -10.39 38.85
C ASP A 519 19.47 -9.87 40.04
N ALA A 520 19.93 -10.18 41.26
CA ALA A 520 19.26 -9.78 42.50
C ALA A 520 19.10 -8.25 42.65
N ASN A 521 19.95 -7.46 41.97
CA ASN A 521 19.94 -6.00 42.03
C ASN A 521 18.97 -5.36 41.02
N VAL A 522 18.40 -6.14 40.08
CA VAL A 522 17.51 -5.59 39.04
C VAL A 522 16.07 -5.57 39.55
N PRO A 523 15.44 -4.40 39.71
CA PRO A 523 14.06 -4.29 40.21
C PRO A 523 13.02 -4.58 39.11
N TYR A 524 13.15 -5.71 38.40
CA TYR A 524 12.28 -6.07 37.27
C TYR A 524 10.81 -6.20 37.67
N VAL A 525 10.52 -6.64 38.89
CA VAL A 525 9.14 -6.74 39.41
C VAL A 525 8.49 -5.35 39.47
N ALA A 526 9.20 -4.35 40.00
CA ALA A 526 8.71 -2.99 40.08
C ALA A 526 8.52 -2.39 38.68
N MET A 527 9.45 -2.64 37.76
CA MET A 527 9.31 -2.22 36.36
C MET A 527 8.08 -2.86 35.71
N ARG A 528 7.88 -4.17 35.84
CA ARG A 528 6.69 -4.86 35.33
C ARG A 528 5.39 -4.34 35.94
N VAL A 529 5.36 -4.03 37.24
CA VAL A 529 4.19 -3.41 37.89
C VAL A 529 3.87 -2.06 37.27
N MET A 530 4.86 -1.19 37.09
CA MET A 530 4.67 0.11 36.45
C MET A 530 4.16 -0.05 35.01
N MET A 531 4.74 -0.96 34.22
CA MET A 531 4.29 -1.24 32.86
C MET A 531 2.88 -1.81 32.80
N ALA A 532 2.54 -2.69 33.75
CA ALA A 532 1.22 -3.30 33.85
C ALA A 532 0.12 -2.31 34.27
N THR A 533 0.44 -1.13 34.84
CA THR A 533 -0.57 -0.10 35.13
C THR A 533 -1.30 0.38 33.87
N PHE A 534 -0.61 0.48 32.72
CA PHE A 534 -1.23 0.79 31.43
C PHE A 534 -2.23 -0.30 31.03
N GLY A 535 -1.86 -1.56 31.25
CA GLY A 535 -2.75 -2.72 31.10
C GLY A 535 -3.97 -2.65 32.01
N VAL A 536 -3.80 -2.20 33.26
CA VAL A 536 -4.89 -2.06 34.24
C VAL A 536 -5.92 -1.06 33.75
N ALA A 537 -5.46 0.07 33.21
CA ALA A 537 -6.31 1.15 32.73
C ALA A 537 -7.15 0.79 31.49
N LEU A 538 -6.80 -0.27 30.73
CA LEU A 538 -7.59 -0.72 29.57
C LEU A 538 -9.04 -1.06 29.93
N VAL A 539 -9.25 -1.69 31.10
CA VAL A 539 -10.57 -2.16 31.54
C VAL A 539 -11.53 -1.01 31.85
N PRO A 540 -11.20 -0.03 32.74
CA PRO A 540 -12.07 1.11 32.97
C PRO A 540 -12.24 1.98 31.71
N LEU A 541 -11.22 2.09 30.85
CA LEU A 541 -11.37 2.78 29.57
C LEU A 541 -12.35 2.07 28.64
N GLY A 542 -12.34 0.73 28.58
CA GLY A 542 -13.33 -0.05 27.85
C GLY A 542 -14.76 0.19 28.34
N TRP A 543 -14.97 0.22 29.66
CA TRP A 543 -16.25 0.57 30.28
C TRP A 543 -16.71 1.99 29.89
N TYR A 544 -15.87 3.00 30.14
CA TYR A 544 -16.24 4.38 29.87
C TYR A 544 -16.45 4.65 28.38
N THR A 545 -15.68 3.99 27.51
CA THR A 545 -15.90 4.09 26.06
C THR A 545 -17.27 3.53 25.67
N ALA A 546 -17.67 2.37 26.20
CA ALA A 546 -18.99 1.80 25.94
C ALA A 546 -20.13 2.69 26.46
N VAL A 547 -19.94 3.33 27.61
CA VAL A 547 -20.89 4.32 28.17
C VAL A 547 -21.01 5.53 27.25
N GLU A 548 -19.89 6.08 26.77
CA GLU A 548 -19.90 7.23 25.86
C GLU A 548 -20.40 6.90 24.45
N LEU A 549 -20.26 5.64 24.00
CA LEU A 549 -20.92 5.15 22.80
C LEU A 549 -22.44 5.02 22.97
N GLY A 550 -22.98 5.22 24.18
CA GLY A 550 -24.41 5.18 24.49
C GLY A 550 -25.00 3.78 24.50
N MET A 551 -24.19 2.75 24.73
CA MET A 551 -24.63 1.37 24.87
C MET A 551 -25.42 1.16 26.17
N SER A 552 -26.25 0.10 26.22
CA SER A 552 -26.94 -0.27 27.46
C SER A 552 -25.97 -0.71 28.56
N SER A 553 -26.36 -0.54 29.83
CA SER A 553 -25.53 -0.95 30.98
C SER A 553 -25.07 -2.41 30.91
N TRP A 554 -25.91 -3.32 30.39
CA TRP A 554 -25.56 -4.72 30.16
C TRP A 554 -24.41 -4.89 29.16
N ALA A 555 -24.45 -4.13 28.06
CA ALA A 555 -23.39 -4.13 27.06
C ALA A 555 -22.10 -3.50 27.60
N CYS A 556 -22.18 -2.44 28.42
CA CYS A 556 -21.01 -1.86 29.09
C CYS A 556 -20.32 -2.89 30.01
N HIS A 557 -21.10 -3.66 30.78
CA HIS A 557 -20.56 -4.76 31.59
C HIS A 557 -19.89 -5.83 30.73
N LEU A 558 -20.49 -6.16 29.58
CA LEU A 558 -19.93 -7.14 28.66
C LEU A 558 -18.59 -6.68 28.07
N VAL A 559 -18.49 -5.42 27.60
CA VAL A 559 -17.23 -4.86 27.09
C VAL A 559 -16.15 -4.89 28.16
N ALA A 560 -16.45 -4.40 29.37
CA ALA A 560 -15.50 -4.41 30.48
C ALA A 560 -15.06 -5.85 30.83
N LEU A 561 -15.98 -6.82 30.83
CA LEU A 561 -15.68 -8.22 31.09
C LEU A 561 -14.81 -8.83 29.99
N MET A 562 -15.09 -8.55 28.71
CA MET A 562 -14.28 -9.03 27.59
C MET A 562 -12.85 -8.47 27.64
N VAL A 563 -12.68 -7.18 27.98
CA VAL A 563 -11.34 -6.58 28.14
C VAL A 563 -10.62 -7.08 29.39
N LEU A 564 -11.33 -7.36 30.47
CA LEU A 564 -10.78 -7.90 31.71
C LEU A 564 -10.32 -9.36 31.53
N CYS A 565 -11.15 -10.19 30.89
CA CYS A 565 -11.02 -11.64 30.81
C CYS A 565 -10.46 -12.15 29.46
N ASP A 566 -9.78 -11.30 28.70
CA ASP A 566 -9.00 -11.77 27.55
C ASP A 566 -7.57 -12.14 28.00
N VAL A 567 -7.17 -13.38 27.73
CA VAL A 567 -5.86 -13.91 28.11
C VAL A 567 -4.71 -13.24 27.34
N ALA A 568 -4.92 -12.82 26.09
CA ALA A 568 -3.85 -12.19 25.31
C ALA A 568 -3.55 -10.76 25.77
N TRP A 569 -4.60 -9.93 26.00
CA TRP A 569 -4.41 -8.61 26.61
C TRP A 569 -3.82 -8.70 28.01
N LEU A 570 -4.21 -9.72 28.79
CA LEU A 570 -3.61 -9.97 30.09
C LEU A 570 -2.11 -10.34 29.95
N CYS A 571 -1.76 -11.28 29.07
CA CYS A 571 -0.39 -11.74 28.91
C CYS A 571 0.56 -10.61 28.43
N ILE A 572 0.17 -9.88 27.38
CA ILE A 572 1.05 -8.84 26.79
C ILE A 572 1.27 -7.65 27.73
N SER A 573 0.31 -7.37 28.62
CA SER A 573 0.40 -6.19 29.49
C SER A 573 1.19 -6.41 30.78
N ARG A 574 1.60 -7.65 31.09
CA ARG A 574 2.30 -7.99 32.34
C ARG A 574 3.82 -7.80 32.30
N PHE A 575 4.40 -7.73 31.11
CA PHE A 575 5.84 -7.69 30.89
C PHE A 575 6.32 -6.30 30.46
N ILE A 576 7.64 -6.09 30.42
CA ILE A 576 8.23 -4.82 29.97
C ILE A 576 8.17 -4.74 28.44
N LEU A 577 6.98 -4.44 27.92
CA LEU A 577 6.65 -4.38 26.51
C LEU A 577 6.03 -3.02 26.14
N LEU A 578 6.19 -2.61 24.88
CA LEU A 578 5.56 -1.37 24.38
C LEU A 578 4.06 -1.53 24.08
N ASP A 579 3.59 -2.76 23.85
CA ASP A 579 2.22 -2.99 23.39
C ASP A 579 1.18 -2.60 24.45
N SER A 580 1.50 -2.66 25.74
CA SER A 580 0.61 -2.19 26.81
C SER A 580 0.32 -0.68 26.69
N MET A 581 1.36 0.11 26.39
CA MET A 581 1.25 1.55 26.17
C MET A 581 0.55 1.86 24.84
N LEU A 582 0.86 1.11 23.78
CA LEU A 582 0.18 1.24 22.49
C LEU A 582 -1.33 1.02 22.64
N LEU A 583 -1.72 -0.05 23.32
CA LEU A 583 -3.13 -0.35 23.60
C LEU A 583 -3.77 0.74 24.46
N PHE A 584 -3.08 1.22 25.50
CA PHE A 584 -3.59 2.29 26.35
C PHE A 584 -3.86 3.58 25.57
N PHE A 585 -2.91 4.04 24.76
CA PHE A 585 -3.11 5.24 23.95
C PHE A 585 -4.13 5.04 22.82
N THR A 586 -4.27 3.81 22.30
CA THR A 586 -5.36 3.47 21.36
C THR A 586 -6.73 3.57 22.02
N PHE A 587 -6.91 2.98 23.21
CA PHE A 587 -8.17 3.02 23.97
C PHE A 587 -8.53 4.44 24.38
N THR A 588 -7.56 5.21 24.89
CA THR A 588 -7.80 6.62 25.26
C THR A 588 -8.11 7.49 24.05
N THR A 589 -7.50 7.25 22.88
CA THR A 589 -7.84 7.99 21.65
C THR A 589 -9.29 7.76 21.24
N VAL A 590 -9.76 6.51 21.25
CA VAL A 590 -11.16 6.19 20.96
C VAL A 590 -12.10 6.75 22.02
N PHE A 591 -11.73 6.70 23.30
CA PHE A 591 -12.51 7.30 24.38
C PHE A 591 -12.63 8.83 24.25
N PHE A 592 -11.54 9.54 23.96
CA PHE A 592 -11.59 11.00 23.77
C PHE A 592 -12.36 11.38 22.50
N LEU A 593 -12.28 10.56 21.44
CA LEU A 593 -13.09 10.72 20.24
C LEU A 593 -14.59 10.63 20.55
N THR A 594 -15.02 9.62 21.31
CA THR A 594 -16.44 9.45 21.65
C THR A 594 -16.93 10.55 22.59
N LYS A 595 -16.10 10.98 23.55
CA LYS A 595 -16.37 12.18 24.37
C LYS A 595 -16.54 13.43 23.52
N PHE A 596 -15.66 13.63 22.54
CA PHE A 596 -15.73 14.75 21.60
C PHE A 596 -17.02 14.71 20.77
N HIS A 597 -17.39 13.55 20.22
CA HIS A 597 -18.64 13.35 19.48
C HIS A 597 -19.86 13.71 20.33
N ASN A 598 -19.88 13.32 21.61
CA ASN A 598 -21.01 13.62 22.50
C ASN A 598 -21.20 15.12 22.76
N GLN A 599 -20.16 15.95 22.54
CA GLN A 599 -20.23 17.41 22.65
C GLN A 599 -20.53 18.12 21.32
N GLN A 600 -20.86 17.39 20.25
CA GLN A 600 -21.10 17.98 18.91
C GLN A 600 -22.20 19.05 18.90
N TYR A 601 -23.23 18.89 19.73
CA TYR A 601 -24.36 19.83 19.84
C TYR A 601 -24.00 21.14 20.55
N GLN A 602 -22.90 21.16 21.32
CA GLN A 602 -22.37 22.34 22.00
C GLN A 602 -20.97 22.67 21.47
N SER A 603 -20.91 22.84 20.15
CA SER A 603 -19.69 23.17 19.42
C SER A 603 -19.02 24.45 19.95
N PHE A 604 -17.69 24.44 20.03
CA PHE A 604 -16.84 25.51 20.58
C PHE A 604 -17.00 25.82 22.08
N SER A 605 -17.70 24.97 22.84
CA SER A 605 -17.65 25.02 24.30
C SER A 605 -16.26 24.67 24.84
N PHE A 606 -15.99 24.98 26.12
CA PHE A 606 -14.74 24.59 26.77
C PHE A 606 -14.56 23.07 26.74
N ASP A 607 -15.60 22.30 27.07
CA ASP A 607 -15.57 20.84 27.04
C ASP A 607 -15.28 20.31 25.63
N TRP A 608 -15.89 20.90 24.59
CA TRP A 608 -15.63 20.54 23.20
C TRP A 608 -14.16 20.72 22.81
N TRP A 609 -13.56 21.87 23.15
CA TRP A 609 -12.14 22.14 22.92
C TRP A 609 -11.22 21.22 23.73
N MET A 610 -11.57 20.97 24.99
CA MET A 610 -10.80 20.11 25.88
C MET A 610 -10.72 18.69 25.32
N TRP A 611 -11.85 18.08 24.96
CA TRP A 611 -11.86 16.72 24.40
C TRP A 611 -11.21 16.65 23.02
N LEU A 612 -11.38 17.66 22.18
CA LEU A 612 -10.70 17.73 20.89
C LEU A 612 -9.17 17.81 21.06
N ALA A 613 -8.68 18.64 21.99
CA ALA A 613 -7.26 18.76 22.29
C ALA A 613 -6.70 17.46 22.92
N PHE A 614 -7.44 16.81 23.83
CA PHE A 614 -7.03 15.52 24.40
C PHE A 614 -6.98 14.41 23.35
N THR A 615 -7.90 14.37 22.39
CA THR A 615 -7.81 13.48 21.23
C THR A 615 -6.50 13.74 20.47
N GLY A 616 -6.16 15.01 20.20
CA GLY A 616 -4.89 15.39 19.56
C GLY A 616 -3.63 14.96 20.32
N ILE A 617 -3.60 15.18 21.65
CA ILE A 617 -2.48 14.76 22.50
C ILE A 617 -2.35 13.25 22.49
N SER A 618 -3.47 12.50 22.60
CA SER A 618 -3.44 11.04 22.59
C SER A 618 -2.98 10.46 21.25
N ILE A 619 -3.38 11.07 20.13
CA ILE A 619 -2.86 10.75 18.79
C ILE A 619 -1.33 10.95 18.73
N GLY A 620 -0.84 12.07 19.28
CA GLY A 620 0.59 12.33 19.38
C GLY A 620 1.33 11.27 20.20
N CYS A 621 0.76 10.86 21.34
CA CYS A 621 1.33 9.82 22.19
C CYS A 621 1.31 8.43 21.53
N VAL A 622 0.19 7.99 20.96
CA VAL A 622 0.09 6.65 20.34
C VAL A 622 1.05 6.51 19.16
N THR A 623 1.16 7.54 18.31
CA THR A 623 2.09 7.56 17.17
C THR A 623 3.54 7.61 17.61
N SER A 624 3.82 8.22 18.77
CA SER A 624 5.16 8.29 19.37
C SER A 624 5.56 7.03 20.15
N VAL A 625 4.64 6.09 20.38
CA VAL A 625 4.95 4.74 20.92
C VAL A 625 5.28 3.77 19.78
N LYS A 626 4.40 3.65 18.79
CA LYS A 626 4.58 2.76 17.62
C LYS A 626 3.80 3.32 16.44
N TRP A 627 4.32 3.18 15.21
CA TRP A 627 3.63 3.68 14.01
C TRP A 627 2.29 3.02 13.70
N ILE A 628 1.98 1.87 14.32
CA ILE A 628 0.62 1.29 14.30
C ILE A 628 -0.42 2.30 14.83
N GLY A 629 -0.02 3.24 15.69
CA GLY A 629 -0.87 4.35 16.13
C GLY A 629 -1.38 5.26 15.00
N LEU A 630 -0.76 5.24 13.82
CA LEU A 630 -1.28 5.94 12.64
C LEU A 630 -2.63 5.36 12.19
N PHE A 631 -2.94 4.10 12.50
CA PHE A 631 -4.22 3.48 12.15
C PHE A 631 -5.38 4.05 12.95
N VAL A 632 -5.22 4.25 14.27
CA VAL A 632 -6.25 4.94 15.07
C VAL A 632 -6.34 6.42 14.71
N THR A 633 -5.23 7.02 14.31
CA THR A 633 -5.21 8.38 13.74
C THR A 633 -6.07 8.46 12.48
N ALA A 634 -5.98 7.46 11.59
CA ALA A 634 -6.81 7.37 10.39
C ALA A 634 -8.30 7.17 10.72
N VAL A 635 -8.64 6.44 11.79
CA VAL A 635 -10.04 6.32 12.26
C VAL A 635 -10.59 7.68 12.68
N VAL A 636 -9.83 8.43 13.48
CA VAL A 636 -10.21 9.80 13.88
C VAL A 636 -10.29 10.71 12.64
N GLY A 637 -9.37 10.56 11.69
CA GLY A 637 -9.36 11.29 10.43
C GLY A 637 -10.61 11.04 9.59
N LEU A 638 -10.99 9.78 9.36
CA LEU A 638 -12.22 9.43 8.63
C LEU A 638 -13.47 9.96 9.31
N TYR A 639 -13.58 9.79 10.64
CA TYR A 639 -14.67 10.37 11.42
C TYR A 639 -14.72 11.90 11.26
N THR A 640 -13.56 12.56 11.28
CA THR A 640 -13.47 14.01 11.16
C THR A 640 -13.86 14.50 9.77
N ILE A 641 -13.48 13.78 8.72
CA ILE A 641 -13.86 14.08 7.34
C ILE A 641 -15.38 13.94 7.17
N GLU A 642 -15.96 12.85 7.68
CA GLU A 642 -17.41 12.64 7.67
C GLU A 642 -18.15 13.75 8.43
N ASP A 643 -17.70 14.08 9.63
CA ASP A 643 -18.31 15.12 10.47
C ASP A 643 -18.22 16.53 9.84
N LEU A 644 -17.13 16.82 9.11
CA LEU A 644 -16.98 18.05 8.33
C LEU A 644 -17.85 18.05 7.07
N TRP A 645 -18.03 16.88 6.44
CA TRP A 645 -18.88 16.70 5.27
C TRP A 645 -20.37 16.92 5.62
N GLU A 646 -20.84 16.35 6.74
CA GLU A 646 -22.20 16.59 7.23
C GLU A 646 -22.44 18.06 7.56
N LYS A 647 -21.47 18.74 8.20
CA LYS A 647 -21.55 20.18 8.50
C LYS A 647 -21.50 21.06 7.26
N PHE A 648 -20.83 20.61 6.19
CA PHE A 648 -20.87 21.30 4.90
C PHE A 648 -22.25 21.19 4.24
N GLY A 649 -22.96 20.08 4.44
CA GLY A 649 -24.33 19.89 3.96
C GLY A 649 -25.40 20.68 4.73
N ASP A 650 -25.09 21.18 5.94
CA ASP A 650 -26.04 21.97 6.74
C ASP A 650 -26.10 23.44 6.29
N LEU A 651 -27.10 23.76 5.47
CA LEU A 651 -27.35 25.11 4.95
C LEU A 651 -27.69 26.14 6.05
N ARG A 652 -27.93 25.72 7.30
CA ARG A 652 -28.19 26.63 8.43
C ARG A 652 -26.91 27.18 9.06
N MET A 653 -25.76 26.55 8.81
CA MET A 653 -24.49 26.95 9.39
C MET A 653 -23.85 28.11 8.61
N SER A 654 -23.28 29.09 9.33
CA SER A 654 -22.58 30.19 8.68
C SER A 654 -21.21 29.76 8.15
N ASN A 655 -20.75 30.34 7.03
CA ASN A 655 -19.40 30.11 6.49
C ASN A 655 -18.30 30.37 7.53
N ARG A 656 -18.54 31.34 8.43
CA ARG A 656 -17.60 31.69 9.50
C ARG A 656 -17.47 30.57 10.52
N ASP A 657 -18.58 29.94 10.92
CA ASP A 657 -18.56 28.81 11.84
C ASP A 657 -18.00 27.56 11.18
N GLN A 658 -18.21 27.38 9.88
CA GLN A 658 -17.58 26.32 9.12
C GLN A 658 -16.04 26.47 9.10
N ILE A 659 -15.52 27.65 8.79
CA ILE A 659 -14.08 27.94 8.86
C ILE A 659 -13.54 27.68 10.27
N ARG A 660 -14.25 28.13 11.32
CA ARG A 660 -13.84 27.87 12.71
C ARG A 660 -13.75 26.37 13.01
N HIS A 661 -14.68 25.57 12.48
CA HIS A 661 -14.65 24.12 12.64
C HIS A 661 -13.47 23.45 11.95
N TRP A 662 -13.12 23.91 10.74
CA TRP A 662 -11.91 23.48 10.03
C TRP A 662 -10.65 23.86 10.79
N THR A 663 -10.51 25.15 11.15
CA THR A 663 -9.34 25.65 11.89
C THR A 663 -9.15 24.91 13.21
N ALA A 664 -10.23 24.69 13.99
CA ALA A 664 -10.14 23.97 15.25
C ALA A 664 -9.63 22.52 15.10
N ARG A 665 -10.14 21.78 14.10
CA ARG A 665 -9.70 20.41 13.81
C ARG A 665 -8.27 20.36 13.29
N VAL A 666 -7.87 21.28 12.41
CA VAL A 666 -6.48 21.37 11.92
C VAL A 666 -5.52 21.67 13.08
N LEU A 667 -5.85 22.62 13.95
CA LEU A 667 -5.01 22.94 15.11
C LEU A 667 -4.88 21.75 16.07
N CYS A 668 -6.00 21.14 16.46
CA CYS A 668 -5.98 20.10 17.49
C CYS A 668 -5.66 18.69 16.97
N LEU A 669 -6.02 18.33 15.75
CA LEU A 669 -5.85 16.97 15.21
C LEU A 669 -4.67 16.84 14.24
N ILE A 670 -3.98 17.95 13.91
CA ILE A 670 -2.75 17.92 13.09
C ILE A 670 -1.59 18.57 13.85
N PHE A 671 -1.68 19.86 14.19
CA PHE A 671 -0.56 20.57 14.81
C PHE A 671 -0.19 20.05 16.21
N ILE A 672 -1.18 19.80 17.08
CA ILE A 672 -0.92 19.24 18.42
C ILE A 672 -0.23 17.85 18.33
N PRO A 673 -0.76 16.85 17.61
CA PRO A 673 -0.10 15.55 17.49
C PRO A 673 1.32 15.63 16.94
N ILE A 674 1.56 16.43 15.90
CA ILE A 674 2.90 16.64 15.33
C ILE A 674 3.83 17.24 16.38
N THR A 675 3.35 18.22 17.15
CA THR A 675 4.15 18.84 18.21
C THR A 675 4.53 17.82 19.30
N VAL A 676 3.59 16.97 19.75
CA VAL A 676 3.86 15.90 20.71
C VAL A 676 4.85 14.88 20.15
N TYR A 677 4.72 14.51 18.86
CA TYR A 677 5.64 13.61 18.18
C TYR A 677 7.05 14.19 18.13
N MET A 678 7.20 15.42 17.64
CA MET A 678 8.49 16.11 17.59
C MET A 678 9.08 16.34 18.98
N MET A 679 8.27 16.67 19.98
CA MET A 679 8.71 16.81 21.37
C MET A 679 9.28 15.50 21.92
N SER A 680 8.68 14.36 21.58
CA SER A 680 9.18 13.04 21.99
C SER A 680 10.57 12.77 21.41
N PHE A 681 10.80 13.10 20.14
CA PHE A 681 12.14 12.99 19.52
C PHE A 681 13.14 14.01 20.06
N LYS A 682 12.68 15.24 20.36
CA LYS A 682 13.54 16.24 21.00
C LYS A 682 14.01 15.76 22.37
N MET A 683 13.13 15.18 23.18
CA MET A 683 13.51 14.57 24.46
C MET A 683 14.45 13.37 24.26
N HIS A 684 14.19 12.53 23.27
CA HIS A 684 15.07 11.41 22.93
C HIS A 684 16.52 11.85 22.66
N PHE A 685 16.74 12.85 21.80
CA PHE A 685 18.09 13.37 21.51
C PHE A 685 18.71 14.14 22.68
N LEU A 686 17.91 14.79 23.53
CA LEU A 686 18.43 15.48 24.72
C LEU A 686 18.88 14.52 25.82
N ILE A 687 18.21 13.37 25.96
CA ILE A 687 18.54 12.36 26.97
C ILE A 687 19.73 11.50 26.50
N LEU A 688 19.74 11.07 25.24
CA LEU A 688 20.77 10.20 24.67
C LEU A 688 21.92 11.02 24.07
N ASN A 689 22.83 11.47 24.93
CA ASN A 689 23.93 12.35 24.55
C ASN A 689 25.32 11.69 24.52
N HIS A 690 25.42 10.37 24.77
CA HIS A 690 26.65 9.59 24.62
C HIS A 690 26.62 8.71 23.37
N SER A 691 27.78 8.39 22.82
CA SER A 691 27.92 7.40 21.74
C SER A 691 27.49 6.01 22.22
N GLY A 692 26.93 5.21 21.32
CA GLY A 692 26.41 3.88 21.59
C GLY A 692 26.21 3.07 20.31
N PRO A 693 25.74 1.81 20.40
CA PRO A 693 25.87 0.81 19.33
C PRO A 693 25.04 1.09 18.05
N GLY A 694 24.23 2.14 18.03
CA GLY A 694 23.40 2.52 16.86
C GLY A 694 23.73 3.90 16.29
N ASP A 695 24.77 4.58 16.77
CA ASP A 695 25.13 5.92 16.32
C ASP A 695 25.56 5.97 14.85
N SER A 696 26.14 4.89 14.32
CA SER A 696 26.58 4.78 12.93
C SER A 696 25.47 4.97 11.90
N THR A 697 24.22 4.69 12.28
CA THR A 697 23.02 4.91 11.46
C THR A 697 22.66 6.39 11.29
N MET A 698 23.21 7.28 12.13
CA MET A 698 23.03 8.72 12.03
C MET A 698 24.07 9.39 11.15
N SER A 699 23.77 10.62 10.71
CA SER A 699 24.74 11.45 10.02
C SER A 699 25.99 11.68 10.90
N SER A 700 27.17 11.73 10.29
CA SER A 700 28.42 11.94 11.03
C SER A 700 28.42 13.27 11.81
N LEU A 701 27.70 14.28 11.31
CA LEU A 701 27.52 15.56 12.00
C LEU A 701 26.74 15.42 13.33
N PHE A 702 25.72 14.55 13.37
CA PHE A 702 25.02 14.23 14.61
C PHE A 702 25.94 13.45 15.57
N GLN A 703 26.66 12.45 15.05
CA GLN A 703 27.59 11.66 15.85
C GLN A 703 28.70 12.50 16.50
N ALA A 704 29.14 13.57 15.84
CA ALA A 704 30.13 14.51 16.37
C ALA A 704 29.63 15.31 17.60
N GLN A 705 28.33 15.33 17.87
CA GLN A 705 27.77 15.94 19.08
C GLN A 705 27.73 15.00 20.28
N LEU A 706 27.81 13.69 20.04
CA LEU A 706 27.71 12.69 21.09
C LEU A 706 29.02 12.64 21.89
N VAL A 707 28.90 12.59 23.21
CA VAL A 707 30.02 12.40 24.11
C VAL A 707 30.57 10.98 23.93
N GLY A 708 31.87 10.85 23.66
CA GLY A 708 32.53 9.56 23.45
C GLY A 708 32.99 9.29 22.01
N ASN A 709 32.61 10.13 21.04
CA ASN A 709 33.21 10.13 19.70
C ASN A 709 34.35 11.15 19.59
N ASP A 710 35.34 10.83 18.75
CA ASP A 710 36.54 11.64 18.48
C ASP A 710 36.37 12.61 17.29
N PHE A 711 35.26 12.54 16.57
CA PHE A 711 34.99 13.33 15.37
C PHE A 711 35.17 14.84 15.54
N ALA A 712 34.82 15.39 16.70
CA ALA A 712 35.00 16.81 16.98
C ALA A 712 36.47 17.25 17.07
N THR A 713 37.38 16.31 17.37
CA THR A 713 38.82 16.56 17.48
C THR A 713 39.56 16.38 16.16
N ASN A 714 38.93 15.75 15.17
CA ASN A 714 39.52 15.52 13.85
C ASN A 714 39.90 16.85 13.18
N PRO A 715 41.02 16.91 12.45
CA PRO A 715 41.39 18.13 11.73
C PRO A 715 40.32 18.50 10.72
N ARG A 716 40.08 19.80 10.58
CA ARG A 716 38.99 20.33 9.78
C ARG A 716 39.27 20.24 8.27
N ASP A 717 40.42 20.73 7.83
CA ASP A 717 40.75 20.83 6.40
C ASP A 717 41.36 19.53 5.88
N VAL A 718 41.00 19.07 4.68
CA VAL A 718 41.57 17.86 4.08
C VAL A 718 42.76 18.20 3.17
N ALA A 719 43.83 17.40 3.23
CA ALA A 719 45.05 17.61 2.45
C ALA A 719 45.55 16.32 1.79
N PHE A 720 46.44 16.46 0.81
CA PHE A 720 47.15 15.30 0.25
C PHE A 720 47.99 14.62 1.35
N GLY A 721 47.98 13.29 1.35
CA GLY A 721 48.58 12.47 2.40
C GLY A 721 47.74 12.30 3.67
N SER A 722 46.57 12.94 3.75
CA SER A 722 45.62 12.71 4.84
C SER A 722 45.06 11.29 4.79
N LYS A 723 44.98 10.66 5.97
CA LYS A 723 44.25 9.40 6.18
C LYS A 723 42.82 9.74 6.57
N LEU A 724 41.84 9.14 5.92
CA LEU A 724 40.43 9.45 6.11
C LEU A 724 39.52 8.22 6.01
N THR A 725 38.29 8.37 6.51
CA THR A 725 37.18 7.45 6.19
C THR A 725 36.13 8.21 5.40
N LEU A 726 35.56 7.55 4.39
CA LEU A 726 34.50 8.11 3.54
C LEU A 726 33.18 7.45 3.90
N LYS A 727 32.14 8.25 4.15
CA LYS A 727 30.79 7.76 4.41
C LYS A 727 29.84 8.21 3.31
N GLY A 728 29.01 7.28 2.85
CA GLY A 728 27.92 7.59 1.94
C GLY A 728 26.85 8.42 2.67
N MET A 729 26.46 9.55 2.08
CA MET A 729 25.44 10.45 2.63
C MET A 729 24.01 10.09 2.21
N GLY A 730 23.88 9.11 1.30
CA GLY A 730 22.60 8.51 0.94
C GLY A 730 21.92 7.86 2.15
N TRP A 731 20.59 7.72 2.07
CA TRP A 731 19.81 7.07 3.12
C TRP A 731 20.25 5.62 3.30
N GLY A 732 20.74 5.27 4.49
CA GLY A 732 21.31 3.95 4.73
C GLY A 732 22.74 3.80 4.17
N GLY A 733 23.47 4.88 3.94
CA GLY A 733 24.87 4.84 3.52
C GLY A 733 25.82 4.26 4.59
N GLY A 734 26.75 3.42 4.15
CA GLY A 734 27.82 2.88 4.98
C GLY A 734 29.16 3.60 4.79
N LEU A 735 30.18 3.18 5.55
CA LEU A 735 31.57 3.56 5.35
C LEU A 735 32.16 2.78 4.18
N LEU A 736 32.95 3.45 3.34
CA LEU A 736 33.68 2.81 2.26
C LEU A 736 34.68 1.80 2.85
N HIS A 737 34.50 0.53 2.49
CA HIS A 737 35.17 -0.60 3.12
C HIS A 737 35.80 -1.52 2.08
N SER A 738 36.99 -2.02 2.39
CA SER A 738 37.67 -3.02 1.54
C SER A 738 38.33 -4.09 2.40
N HIS A 739 38.09 -5.36 2.08
CA HIS A 739 38.64 -6.51 2.78
C HIS A 739 39.33 -7.44 1.80
N VAL A 740 40.23 -8.31 2.28
CA VAL A 740 41.20 -9.05 1.43
C VAL A 740 40.58 -9.99 0.39
N GLN A 741 39.31 -10.36 0.56
CA GLN A 741 38.59 -11.25 -0.33
C GLN A 741 38.34 -10.61 -1.71
N THR A 742 38.29 -11.43 -2.76
CA THR A 742 38.07 -10.99 -4.14
C THR A 742 36.65 -11.29 -4.61
N TYR A 743 36.17 -10.56 -5.62
CA TYR A 743 34.87 -10.87 -6.22
C TYR A 743 34.88 -12.28 -6.81
N PRO A 744 33.85 -13.11 -6.56
CA PRO A 744 33.76 -14.46 -7.14
C PRO A 744 33.32 -14.45 -8.61
N VAL A 745 32.79 -13.32 -9.07
CA VAL A 745 32.30 -13.08 -10.44
C VAL A 745 32.70 -11.67 -10.86
N GLY A 746 32.94 -11.44 -12.15
CA GLY A 746 33.40 -10.14 -12.65
C GLY A 746 34.91 -10.09 -12.76
N SER A 747 35.54 -9.05 -12.20
CA SER A 747 36.98 -8.79 -12.37
C SER A 747 37.92 -9.71 -11.60
N ASN A 748 37.40 -10.47 -10.63
CA ASN A 748 38.18 -11.21 -9.63
C ASN A 748 39.18 -10.33 -8.83
N GLN A 749 38.98 -9.01 -8.81
CA GLN A 749 39.78 -8.08 -8.01
C GLN A 749 39.26 -8.01 -6.57
N GLN A 750 39.98 -7.29 -5.70
CA GLN A 750 39.62 -7.17 -4.28
C GLN A 750 38.28 -6.45 -4.14
N GLN A 751 37.41 -6.97 -3.28
CA GLN A 751 36.05 -6.45 -3.07
C GLN A 751 36.09 -5.09 -2.38
N ILE A 752 35.17 -4.21 -2.81
CA ILE A 752 34.86 -2.98 -2.11
C ILE A 752 33.36 -2.90 -1.86
N THR A 753 33.01 -2.46 -0.67
CA THR A 753 31.64 -2.47 -0.16
C THR A 753 31.41 -1.24 0.72
N CYS A 754 30.16 -1.07 1.15
CA CYS A 754 29.81 -0.16 2.23
C CYS A 754 29.48 -0.95 3.50
N TYR A 755 30.21 -0.66 4.58
CA TYR A 755 30.07 -1.32 5.87
C TYR A 755 29.58 -0.34 6.95
N HIS A 756 28.65 -0.75 7.81
CA HIS A 756 28.01 0.14 8.77
C HIS A 756 28.75 0.31 10.10
N TYR A 757 29.83 -0.41 10.31
CA TYR A 757 30.60 -0.37 11.55
C TYR A 757 32.00 0.15 11.27
N LYS A 758 32.59 0.78 12.29
CA LYS A 758 33.96 1.26 12.24
C LYS A 758 34.92 0.07 12.24
N ASP A 759 35.84 0.06 11.28
CA ASP A 759 36.88 -0.94 11.11
C ASP A 759 38.15 -0.29 10.55
N ASP A 760 39.32 -0.85 10.83
CA ASP A 760 40.60 -0.43 10.27
C ASP A 760 40.64 -0.54 8.73
N ASN A 761 39.79 -1.42 8.19
CA ASN A 761 39.54 -1.62 6.77
C ASN A 761 38.65 -0.52 6.13
N ASN A 762 38.30 0.54 6.87
CA ASN A 762 37.62 1.72 6.33
C ASN A 762 38.59 2.87 6.02
N HIS A 763 39.88 2.68 6.26
CA HIS A 763 40.88 3.71 6.14
C HIS A 763 41.41 3.86 4.71
N TRP A 764 41.36 5.09 4.20
CA TRP A 764 41.84 5.48 2.87
C TRP A 764 42.84 6.63 2.97
N THR A 765 43.87 6.63 2.14
CA THR A 765 44.84 7.73 2.03
C THR A 765 44.63 8.44 0.70
N VAL A 766 44.60 9.78 0.74
CA VAL A 766 44.52 10.63 -0.45
C VAL A 766 45.92 10.83 -1.03
N LEU A 767 46.15 10.36 -2.26
CA LEU A 767 47.44 10.44 -2.95
C LEU A 767 47.31 11.17 -4.29
N PRO A 768 48.40 11.80 -4.78
CA PRO A 768 48.44 12.40 -6.11
C PRO A 768 48.41 11.35 -7.22
N THR A 769 48.20 11.77 -8.49
CA THR A 769 48.19 10.88 -9.67
C THR A 769 49.53 10.18 -9.88
N TRP A 770 49.60 9.22 -10.80
CA TRP A 770 50.85 8.52 -11.10
C TRP A 770 51.85 9.39 -11.89
N GLU A 771 51.40 10.44 -12.56
CA GLU A 771 52.30 11.38 -13.27
C GLU A 771 52.91 12.45 -12.35
N GLU A 772 52.26 12.73 -11.22
CA GLU A 772 52.74 13.69 -10.23
C GLU A 772 53.85 13.08 -9.34
N PRO A 773 54.74 13.90 -8.76
CA PRO A 773 55.74 13.42 -7.81
C PRO A 773 55.10 12.67 -6.64
N GLU A 774 55.71 11.58 -6.21
CA GLU A 774 55.26 10.83 -5.03
C GLU A 774 55.10 11.76 -3.82
N TYR A 775 54.03 11.54 -3.05
CA TYR A 775 53.75 12.33 -1.86
C TYR A 775 54.93 12.25 -0.88
N ASN A 776 55.51 13.41 -0.56
CA ASN A 776 56.57 13.54 0.42
C ASN A 776 56.03 14.21 1.70
N PRO A 777 56.05 13.52 2.85
CA PRO A 777 55.58 14.10 4.12
C PRO A 777 56.28 15.42 4.53
N ASN A 778 57.47 15.69 4.00
CA ASN A 778 58.27 16.88 4.32
C ASN A 778 58.05 18.07 3.37
N SER A 779 57.33 17.90 2.26
CA SER A 779 57.02 19.02 1.34
C SER A 779 55.95 19.95 1.91
N GLU A 780 55.76 21.13 1.31
CA GLU A 780 54.66 22.03 1.70
C GLU A 780 53.29 21.33 1.65
N LEU A 781 52.39 21.73 2.56
CA LEU A 781 51.09 21.08 2.72
C LEU A 781 50.14 21.54 1.61
N ARG A 782 49.78 20.62 0.70
CA ARG A 782 48.80 20.85 -0.37
C ARG A 782 47.40 20.45 0.11
N PHE A 783 46.51 21.42 0.22
CA PHE A 783 45.10 21.17 0.54
C PHE A 783 44.35 20.59 -0.66
N LEU A 784 43.35 19.76 -0.39
CA LEU A 784 42.47 19.20 -1.42
C LEU A 784 41.43 20.25 -1.83
N GLN A 785 41.25 20.44 -3.14
CA GLN A 785 40.34 21.42 -3.74
C GLN A 785 39.32 20.76 -4.67
N ASP A 786 38.30 21.53 -5.05
CA ASP A 786 37.34 21.11 -6.07
C ASP A 786 38.04 20.95 -7.43
N GLY A 787 37.74 19.85 -8.12
CA GLY A 787 38.35 19.49 -9.40
C GLY A 787 39.71 18.79 -9.31
N ASP A 788 40.29 18.61 -8.12
CA ASP A 788 41.53 17.85 -7.96
C ASP A 788 41.32 16.39 -8.37
N VAL A 789 42.30 15.83 -9.11
CA VAL A 789 42.34 14.41 -9.47
C VAL A 789 43.19 13.67 -8.46
N ILE A 790 42.59 12.67 -7.80
CA ILE A 790 43.22 11.92 -6.72
C ILE A 790 43.21 10.42 -6.97
N ARG A 791 44.08 9.73 -6.25
CA ARG A 791 44.00 8.30 -6.00
C ARG A 791 43.64 8.06 -4.53
N LEU A 792 42.70 7.14 -4.31
CA LEU A 792 42.34 6.68 -2.98
C LEU A 792 42.97 5.31 -2.75
N GLN A 793 43.98 5.26 -1.87
CA GLN A 793 44.65 4.00 -1.53
C GLN A 793 44.11 3.45 -0.22
N HIS A 794 43.71 2.18 -0.22
CA HIS A 794 43.29 1.47 0.98
C HIS A 794 44.50 1.17 1.87
N VAL A 795 44.45 1.61 3.14
CA VAL A 795 45.62 1.58 4.04
C VAL A 795 46.05 0.15 4.38
N ALA A 796 45.09 -0.75 4.67
CA ALA A 796 45.41 -2.10 5.13
C ALA A 796 45.96 -3.02 4.02
N THR A 797 45.48 -2.85 2.78
CA THR A 797 45.89 -3.72 1.66
C THR A 797 46.76 -3.03 0.60
N THR A 798 47.01 -1.72 0.75
CA THR A 798 47.78 -0.86 -0.19
C THR A 798 47.24 -0.79 -1.61
N ARG A 799 46.03 -1.30 -1.86
CA ARG A 799 45.38 -1.29 -3.18
C ARG A 799 44.67 0.03 -3.44
N ASN A 800 44.56 0.41 -4.71
CA ASN A 800 43.89 1.64 -5.11
C ASN A 800 42.43 1.38 -5.45
N LEU A 801 41.57 2.35 -5.13
CA LEU A 801 40.19 2.39 -5.58
C LEU A 801 40.15 2.49 -7.11
N HIS A 802 39.49 1.54 -7.74
CA HIS A 802 39.57 1.32 -9.18
C HIS A 802 38.18 1.03 -9.77
N SER A 803 37.94 1.43 -11.01
CA SER A 803 36.73 1.03 -11.75
C SER A 803 37.03 0.72 -13.21
N HIS A 804 36.33 -0.27 -13.75
CA HIS A 804 36.56 -0.80 -15.09
C HIS A 804 35.22 -1.14 -15.75
N SER A 805 35.21 -1.42 -17.05
CA SER A 805 33.98 -1.63 -17.85
C SER A 805 33.35 -3.03 -17.67
N VAL A 806 33.43 -3.62 -16.48
CA VAL A 806 32.73 -4.86 -16.10
C VAL A 806 31.48 -4.48 -15.33
N ALA A 807 30.38 -5.20 -15.54
CA ALA A 807 29.11 -4.92 -14.86
C ALA A 807 29.16 -5.33 -13.39
N ALA A 808 28.62 -4.50 -12.50
CA ALA A 808 28.57 -4.78 -11.07
C ALA A 808 27.84 -6.10 -10.75
N PRO A 809 28.16 -6.78 -9.63
CA PRO A 809 27.67 -8.12 -9.33
C PRO A 809 26.15 -8.20 -9.14
N VAL A 810 25.53 -7.20 -8.50
CA VAL A 810 24.07 -7.11 -8.31
C VAL A 810 23.48 -6.08 -9.26
N THR A 811 23.97 -4.84 -9.24
CA THR A 811 23.42 -3.74 -10.06
C THR A 811 24.03 -3.72 -11.46
N LYS A 812 23.59 -4.63 -12.35
CA LYS A 812 24.18 -4.87 -13.68
C LYS A 812 24.24 -3.67 -14.63
N LEU A 813 23.46 -2.61 -14.36
CA LEU A 813 23.48 -1.37 -15.15
C LEU A 813 24.74 -0.53 -14.91
N ASN A 814 25.30 -0.62 -13.70
CA ASN A 814 26.46 0.14 -13.27
C ASN A 814 27.76 -0.66 -13.50
N ASN A 815 28.87 0.07 -13.54
CA ASN A 815 30.19 -0.56 -13.61
C ASN A 815 30.62 -1.04 -12.21
N GLU A 816 31.37 -2.14 -12.17
CA GLU A 816 32.02 -2.67 -10.98
C GLU A 816 33.08 -1.68 -10.48
N VAL A 817 33.09 -1.44 -9.17
CA VAL A 817 34.18 -0.76 -8.48
C VAL A 817 34.91 -1.82 -7.67
N SER A 818 36.22 -1.74 -7.63
CA SER A 818 37.09 -2.75 -7.03
C SER A 818 38.34 -2.10 -6.44
N CYS A 819 39.20 -2.92 -5.84
CA CYS A 819 40.54 -2.52 -5.42
C CYS A 819 41.61 -3.25 -6.23
N TYR A 820 42.42 -2.48 -6.97
CA TYR A 820 43.45 -3.01 -7.87
C TYR A 820 44.85 -2.50 -7.52
N GLY A 821 45.87 -3.24 -7.98
CA GLY A 821 47.25 -2.82 -7.86
C GLY A 821 47.81 -2.82 -6.45
N ASN A 822 48.82 -1.98 -6.23
CA ASN A 822 49.46 -1.68 -4.95
C ASN A 822 50.07 -0.26 -5.01
N SER A 823 51.01 0.09 -4.11
CA SER A 823 51.67 1.40 -4.12
C SER A 823 52.54 1.70 -5.36
N THR A 824 52.99 0.69 -6.12
CA THR A 824 53.86 0.85 -7.29
C THR A 824 53.23 0.39 -8.61
N VAL A 825 52.14 -0.38 -8.52
CA VAL A 825 51.42 -0.97 -9.65
C VAL A 825 50.01 -0.38 -9.65
N GLY A 826 49.66 0.30 -10.72
CA GLY A 826 48.32 0.82 -10.99
C GLY A 826 48.24 1.43 -12.38
N ASP A 827 47.09 2.01 -12.70
CA ASP A 827 46.85 2.62 -14.00
C ASP A 827 45.96 3.88 -13.88
N PHE A 828 45.58 4.44 -15.02
CA PHE A 828 44.74 5.63 -15.11
C PHE A 828 43.27 5.38 -14.73
N HIS A 829 42.86 4.13 -14.47
CA HIS A 829 41.54 3.78 -13.92
C HIS A 829 41.53 3.84 -12.38
N ASP A 830 42.62 4.28 -11.76
CA ASP A 830 42.66 4.61 -10.33
C ASP A 830 42.30 6.09 -10.06
N TYR A 831 42.03 6.87 -11.11
CA TYR A 831 41.86 8.34 -11.03
C TYR A 831 40.41 8.75 -10.77
N TRP A 832 40.23 9.46 -9.65
CA TRP A 832 38.95 10.00 -9.22
C TRP A 832 39.04 11.52 -9.10
N VAL A 833 38.20 12.23 -9.84
CA VAL A 833 38.03 13.67 -9.74
C VAL A 833 37.12 13.97 -8.55
N VAL A 834 37.59 14.83 -7.65
CA VAL A 834 36.80 15.32 -6.51
C VAL A 834 35.91 16.45 -7.00
N GLU A 835 34.60 16.28 -6.89
CA GLU A 835 33.62 17.33 -7.18
C GLU A 835 32.92 17.76 -5.89
N VAL A 836 33.01 19.03 -5.52
CA VAL A 836 32.33 19.60 -4.36
C VAL A 836 30.89 19.96 -4.75
N VAL A 837 29.91 19.41 -4.02
CA VAL A 837 28.50 19.74 -4.23
C VAL A 837 28.17 21.04 -3.49
N ASP A 838 28.36 21.03 -2.18
CA ASP A 838 28.23 22.19 -1.29
C ASP A 838 28.78 21.85 0.10
N ASP A 839 28.77 22.84 0.98
CA ASP A 839 29.02 22.68 2.41
C ASP A 839 27.76 23.00 3.22
N ILE A 840 27.41 22.11 4.15
CA ILE A 840 26.22 22.19 4.99
C ILE A 840 26.12 23.53 5.77
N LYS A 841 27.26 24.17 6.06
CA LYS A 841 27.36 25.42 6.82
C LYS A 841 27.67 26.62 5.93
N GLN A 842 28.56 26.45 4.95
CA GLN A 842 29.04 27.56 4.10
C GLN A 842 28.23 27.73 2.80
N GLY A 843 27.38 26.77 2.45
CA GLY A 843 26.66 26.77 1.17
C GLY A 843 27.57 26.39 0.02
N THR A 844 27.38 27.01 -1.14
CA THR A 844 28.09 26.65 -2.39
C THR A 844 29.47 27.28 -2.55
N ASP A 845 29.82 28.31 -1.77
CA ASP A 845 31.11 28.99 -1.83
C ASP A 845 32.13 28.32 -0.90
N VAL A 846 32.71 27.21 -1.38
CA VAL A 846 33.61 26.35 -0.61
C VAL A 846 35.05 26.53 -1.11
N SER A 847 35.85 27.28 -0.35
CA SER A 847 37.28 27.48 -0.66
C SER A 847 38.17 26.32 -0.22
N ARG A 848 37.72 25.51 0.75
CA ARG A 848 38.44 24.35 1.30
C ARG A 848 37.47 23.23 1.62
N ILE A 849 37.88 22.00 1.35
CA ILE A 849 37.11 20.81 1.72
C ILE A 849 37.28 20.55 3.22
N HIS A 850 36.15 20.53 3.93
CA HIS A 850 36.10 20.28 5.36
C HIS A 850 35.59 18.87 5.68
N SER A 851 36.13 18.28 6.75
CA SER A 851 35.58 17.07 7.35
C SER A 851 34.15 17.31 7.87
N LEU A 852 33.30 16.29 7.77
CA LEU A 852 31.89 16.24 8.20
C LEU A 852 30.89 17.16 7.49
N THR A 853 31.29 18.37 7.08
CA THR A 853 30.36 19.41 6.57
C THR A 853 30.29 19.51 5.05
N THR A 854 31.39 19.22 4.34
CA THR A 854 31.44 19.29 2.89
C THR A 854 30.90 18.00 2.26
N ARG A 855 29.99 18.15 1.28
CA ARG A 855 29.45 17.05 0.47
C ARG A 855 30.22 16.94 -0.82
N LEU A 856 30.77 15.77 -1.08
CA LEU A 856 31.65 15.46 -2.20
C LEU A 856 31.02 14.41 -3.11
N ARG A 857 31.35 14.45 -4.40
CA ARG A 857 31.16 13.35 -5.34
C ARG A 857 32.53 12.96 -5.90
N PHE A 858 32.68 11.68 -6.22
CA PHE A 858 33.89 11.17 -6.85
C PHE A 858 33.54 10.70 -8.26
N LYS A 859 34.08 11.39 -9.26
CA LYS A 859 33.90 11.05 -10.68
C LYS A 859 35.11 10.29 -11.18
N HIS A 860 34.88 9.11 -11.72
CA HIS A 860 35.92 8.31 -12.34
C HIS A 860 36.38 8.98 -13.65
N GLN A 861 37.67 9.35 -13.75
CA GLN A 861 38.15 10.19 -14.85
C GLN A 861 38.05 9.50 -16.22
N ALA A 862 38.42 8.23 -16.30
CA ALA A 862 38.49 7.50 -17.58
C ALA A 862 37.11 7.06 -18.11
N LEU A 863 36.19 6.69 -17.21
CA LEU A 863 34.87 6.16 -17.57
C LEU A 863 33.76 7.22 -17.50
N GLY A 864 34.02 8.37 -16.87
CA GLY A 864 33.04 9.44 -16.67
C GLY A 864 31.88 9.11 -15.73
N CYS A 865 31.96 7.99 -14.99
CA CYS A 865 30.92 7.52 -14.06
C CYS A 865 31.17 8.03 -12.63
N TYR A 866 30.16 7.96 -11.76
CA TYR A 866 30.21 8.46 -10.38
C TYR A 866 30.22 7.33 -9.35
N LEU A 867 31.03 7.47 -8.30
CA LEU A 867 31.05 6.53 -7.18
C LEU A 867 29.70 6.53 -6.46
N TYR A 868 29.05 5.37 -6.44
CA TYR A 868 27.65 5.22 -6.07
C TYR A 868 27.48 4.12 -5.03
N SER A 869 26.74 4.43 -3.96
CA SER A 869 26.36 3.45 -2.94
C SER A 869 24.90 3.65 -2.53
N ALA A 870 24.08 2.65 -2.81
CA ALA A 870 22.66 2.63 -2.47
C ALA A 870 22.32 1.44 -1.58
N ASN A 871 21.06 1.00 -1.62
CA ASN A 871 20.53 -0.01 -0.71
C ASN A 871 20.65 -1.45 -1.24
N ALA A 872 21.41 -1.67 -2.32
CA ALA A 872 21.64 -3.01 -2.85
C ALA A 872 22.59 -3.79 -1.93
N VAL A 873 22.11 -4.92 -1.41
CA VAL A 873 22.87 -5.77 -0.49
C VAL A 873 23.55 -6.88 -1.28
N LEU A 874 24.85 -7.09 -1.05
CA LEU A 874 25.59 -8.18 -1.65
C LEU A 874 25.15 -9.55 -1.09
N PRO A 875 25.24 -10.64 -1.86
CA PRO A 875 24.97 -11.98 -1.36
C PRO A 875 25.95 -12.41 -0.24
N PRO A 876 25.77 -13.60 0.37
CA PRO A 876 26.60 -14.04 1.50
C PRO A 876 28.12 -14.03 1.27
N TRP A 877 28.59 -14.16 0.02
CA TRP A 877 30.02 -14.07 -0.31
C TRP A 877 30.60 -12.65 -0.12
N GLY A 878 29.75 -11.61 -0.14
CA GLY A 878 30.10 -10.22 0.17
C GLY A 878 29.62 -9.82 1.57
N PHE A 879 29.50 -10.80 2.49
CA PHE A 879 29.15 -10.62 3.89
C PHE A 879 27.85 -9.85 4.16
N LYS A 880 26.90 -9.84 3.21
CA LYS A 880 25.67 -9.04 3.28
C LYS A 880 25.93 -7.53 3.50
N GLN A 881 27.06 -7.03 3.01
CA GLN A 881 27.40 -5.60 3.01
C GLN A 881 26.74 -4.91 1.80
N LEU A 882 26.74 -3.57 1.79
CA LEU A 882 26.17 -2.80 0.69
C LEU A 882 27.11 -2.78 -0.51
N GLU A 883 26.52 -2.87 -1.71
CA GLU A 883 27.25 -2.82 -2.97
C GLU A 883 27.72 -1.38 -3.29
N VAL A 884 28.98 -1.26 -3.72
CA VAL A 884 29.56 0.00 -4.24
C VAL A 884 29.78 -0.17 -5.74
N THR A 885 29.29 0.78 -6.53
CA THR A 885 29.33 0.74 -7.99
C THR A 885 29.71 2.09 -8.58
N CYS A 886 29.95 2.14 -9.90
CA CYS A 886 30.16 3.39 -10.62
C CYS A 886 28.98 3.62 -11.58
N THR A 887 28.10 4.57 -11.24
CA THR A 887 26.90 4.88 -12.02
C THR A 887 27.25 5.74 -13.23
N LYS A 888 26.75 5.37 -14.41
CA LYS A 888 27.04 6.07 -15.67
C LYS A 888 26.22 7.35 -15.82
N GLU A 889 25.09 7.43 -15.12
CA GLU A 889 24.20 8.59 -15.13
C GLU A 889 24.74 9.67 -14.21
N ASN A 890 24.85 10.90 -14.71
CA ASN A 890 25.21 12.06 -13.90
C ASN A 890 23.94 12.76 -13.42
N ASP A 891 23.44 12.34 -12.26
CA ASP A 891 22.39 13.05 -11.54
C ASP A 891 23.00 13.76 -10.32
N PRO A 892 23.16 15.10 -10.37
CA PRO A 892 23.64 15.88 -9.24
C PRO A 892 22.70 15.90 -8.04
N GLU A 893 21.41 15.58 -8.19
CA GLU A 893 20.45 15.54 -7.08
C GLU A 893 20.46 14.19 -6.34
N ASP A 894 21.12 13.17 -6.90
CA ASP A 894 21.18 11.84 -6.32
C ASP A 894 22.09 11.79 -5.08
N MET A 895 21.46 11.73 -3.90
CA MET A 895 22.13 11.62 -2.61
C MET A 895 23.00 10.37 -2.45
N HIS A 896 22.80 9.31 -3.23
CA HIS A 896 23.60 8.09 -3.18
C HIS A 896 24.98 8.23 -3.82
N THR A 897 25.20 9.32 -4.57
CA THR A 897 26.53 9.70 -5.08
C THR A 897 27.30 10.61 -4.11
N TYR A 898 26.65 11.10 -3.06
CA TYR A 898 27.25 12.02 -2.12
C TYR A 898 28.05 11.27 -1.05
N TRP A 899 29.25 11.75 -0.80
CA TRP A 899 30.17 11.27 0.21
C TRP A 899 30.60 12.42 1.12
N ASN A 900 30.90 12.11 2.37
CA ASN A 900 31.57 13.04 3.27
C ASN A 900 32.77 12.35 3.93
N VAL A 901 33.75 13.17 4.30
CA VAL A 901 34.88 12.72 5.12
C VAL A 901 34.42 12.64 6.57
N GLU A 902 34.33 11.43 7.12
CA GLU A 902 33.85 11.22 8.49
C GLU A 902 35.01 11.35 9.49
N SER A 903 35.96 10.42 9.44
CA SER A 903 37.17 10.49 10.24
C SER A 903 38.33 11.03 9.42
N HIS A 904 39.20 11.80 10.07
CA HIS A 904 40.35 12.41 9.43
C HIS A 904 41.54 12.45 10.40
N TRP A 905 42.71 12.00 9.94
CA TRP A 905 43.95 12.02 10.68
C TRP A 905 45.08 12.59 9.82
N ASN A 906 45.75 13.61 10.34
CA ASN A 906 46.96 14.20 9.76
C ASN A 906 47.70 14.99 10.85
N ASP A 907 48.89 14.51 11.25
CA ASP A 907 49.69 15.11 12.32
C ASP A 907 50.18 16.53 12.02
N ARG A 908 50.11 16.95 10.75
CA ARG A 908 50.56 18.26 10.28
C ARG A 908 49.47 19.34 10.39
N LEU A 909 48.24 18.95 10.72
CA LEU A 909 47.09 19.85 10.79
C LEU A 909 46.62 20.05 12.24
N PRO A 910 46.09 21.24 12.59
CA PRO A 910 45.56 21.48 13.91
C PRO A 910 44.29 20.65 14.16
N PRO A 911 44.03 20.23 15.41
CA PRO A 911 42.79 19.55 15.78
C PRO A 911 41.58 20.47 15.57
N GLY A 912 40.43 19.86 15.27
CA GLY A 912 39.16 20.56 15.05
C GLY A 912 38.56 21.19 16.31
N ASP A 913 37.58 22.10 16.14
CA ASP A 913 36.77 22.66 17.23
C ASP A 913 35.32 22.17 17.11
N ALA A 914 34.81 21.58 18.21
CA ALA A 914 33.45 21.07 18.35
C ALA A 914 32.35 22.10 18.02
N LYS A 915 32.63 23.41 18.13
CA LYS A 915 31.64 24.46 17.84
C LYS A 915 31.16 24.45 16.38
N PHE A 916 32.00 24.01 15.44
CA PHE A 916 31.66 24.01 14.01
C PHE A 916 30.71 22.86 13.62
N TYR A 917 30.60 21.82 14.45
CA TYR A 917 29.90 20.56 14.11
C TYR A 917 28.46 20.46 14.67
N LYS A 918 27.77 21.59 14.89
CA LYS A 918 26.36 21.56 15.35
C LYS A 918 25.36 21.25 14.22
N SER A 919 24.74 20.06 14.21
CA SER A 919 23.53 19.72 13.45
C SER A 919 22.28 20.47 13.93
N SER A 920 21.28 20.52 13.06
CA SER A 920 19.95 21.07 13.36
C SER A 920 18.99 19.94 13.75
N PHE A 921 18.19 20.15 14.79
CA PHE A 921 17.19 19.18 15.24
C PHE A 921 16.29 18.68 14.12
N PHE A 922 15.80 19.56 13.24
CA PHE A 922 14.88 19.14 12.16
C PHE A 922 15.55 18.20 11.16
N ARG A 923 16.84 18.40 10.89
CA ARG A 923 17.61 17.53 10.01
C ARG A 923 17.79 16.17 10.67
N ASP A 924 18.17 16.13 11.94
CA ASP A 924 18.39 14.87 12.66
C ASP A 924 17.08 14.11 12.88
N PHE A 925 15.99 14.84 13.16
CA PHE A 925 14.63 14.31 13.24
C PHE A 925 14.20 13.67 11.93
N TRP A 926 14.33 14.38 10.81
CA TRP A 926 14.00 13.83 9.50
C TRP A 926 14.88 12.63 9.18
N HIS A 927 16.18 12.74 9.43
CA HIS A 927 17.13 11.70 9.12
C HIS A 927 16.85 10.40 9.89
N LEU A 928 16.61 10.50 11.20
CA LEU A 928 16.23 9.36 12.02
C LEU A 928 14.91 8.74 11.55
N ASN A 929 13.87 9.54 11.26
CA ASN A 929 12.60 8.99 10.81
C ASN A 929 12.72 8.26 9.47
N VAL A 930 13.50 8.79 8.52
CA VAL A 930 13.76 8.10 7.25
C VAL A 930 14.55 6.80 7.49
N ALA A 931 15.59 6.84 8.34
CA ALA A 931 16.34 5.64 8.71
C ALA A 931 15.43 4.57 9.36
N MET A 932 14.51 4.99 10.24
CA MET A 932 13.49 4.12 10.83
C MET A 932 12.57 3.51 9.76
N MET A 933 12.14 4.30 8.75
CA MET A 933 11.28 3.82 7.66
C MET A 933 12.01 2.81 6.78
N THR A 934 13.24 3.11 6.38
CA THR A 934 14.07 2.23 5.57
C THR A 934 14.38 0.92 6.31
N SER A 935 14.76 1.00 7.59
CA SER A 935 14.99 -0.19 8.41
C SER A 935 13.72 -1.02 8.61
N ASN A 936 12.57 -0.36 8.80
CA ASN A 936 11.29 -1.05 8.90
C ASN A 936 10.90 -1.79 7.60
N ASN A 937 11.22 -1.21 6.44
CA ASN A 937 11.01 -1.85 5.14
C ASN A 937 12.02 -2.98 4.86
N ALA A 938 13.20 -2.94 5.49
CA ALA A 938 14.23 -3.97 5.37
C ALA A 938 13.96 -5.22 6.24
N LEU A 939 12.96 -5.22 7.13
CA LEU A 939 12.54 -6.36 7.95
C LEU A 939 11.69 -7.37 7.14
N ILE A 940 12.18 -7.75 5.97
CA ILE A 940 11.56 -8.71 5.07
C ILE A 940 11.82 -10.12 5.63
N PRO A 941 10.80 -11.00 5.73
CA PRO A 941 11.01 -12.39 6.11
C PRO A 941 11.95 -13.07 5.11
N ASP A 942 12.98 -13.72 5.65
CA ASP A 942 13.88 -14.56 4.85
C ASP A 942 13.15 -15.86 4.48
N PRO A 943 12.89 -16.14 3.18
CA PRO A 943 12.12 -17.31 2.76
C PRO A 943 12.80 -18.63 3.13
N ASP A 944 14.13 -18.62 3.33
CA ASP A 944 14.91 -19.80 3.67
C ASP A 944 15.00 -20.03 5.19
N LYS A 945 14.51 -19.08 6.00
CA LYS A 945 14.50 -19.17 7.46
C LYS A 945 13.06 -19.31 7.98
N GLU A 946 12.72 -20.50 8.46
CA GLU A 946 11.44 -20.71 9.16
C GLU A 946 11.43 -19.97 10.51
N ASP A 947 10.73 -18.84 10.58
CA ASP A 947 10.42 -18.17 11.86
C ASP A 947 9.18 -18.81 12.49
N ILE A 948 9.41 -19.74 13.43
CA ILE A 948 8.36 -20.46 14.17
C ILE A 948 7.46 -19.54 15.03
N LEU A 949 7.84 -18.28 15.23
CA LEU A 949 7.11 -17.31 16.04
C LEU A 949 6.28 -16.35 15.18
N ALA A 950 6.68 -16.15 13.93
CA ALA A 950 5.95 -15.35 12.97
C ALA A 950 4.56 -15.95 12.68
N SER A 951 3.61 -15.07 12.36
CA SER A 951 2.22 -15.44 12.09
C SER A 951 1.66 -14.54 11.00
N ASN A 952 0.77 -15.07 10.17
CA ASN A 952 0.16 -14.30 9.10
C ASN A 952 -1.11 -13.58 9.57
N PRO A 953 -1.50 -12.47 8.94
CA PRO A 953 -2.73 -11.74 9.27
C PRO A 953 -3.99 -12.63 9.26
N THR A 954 -4.04 -13.62 8.38
CA THR A 954 -5.15 -14.61 8.27
C THR A 954 -5.27 -15.53 9.47
N ASP A 955 -4.21 -15.67 10.26
CA ASP A 955 -4.17 -16.56 11.42
C ASP A 955 -4.83 -15.93 12.65
N TRP A 956 -4.86 -14.60 12.74
CA TRP A 956 -5.20 -13.89 13.98
C TRP A 956 -6.68 -14.00 14.35
N PRO A 957 -7.67 -13.64 13.50
CA PRO A 957 -9.08 -13.59 13.93
C PRO A 957 -9.60 -14.95 14.42
N TRP A 958 -9.07 -16.03 13.83
CA TRP A 958 -9.45 -17.39 14.15
C TRP A 958 -8.54 -18.07 15.17
N MET A 959 -7.50 -17.39 15.66
CA MET A 959 -6.46 -17.96 16.52
C MET A 959 -5.93 -19.27 15.94
N ARG A 960 -5.39 -19.27 14.71
CA ARG A 960 -4.77 -20.47 14.14
C ARG A 960 -3.45 -20.81 14.84
N LEU A 961 -2.66 -19.80 15.16
CA LEU A 961 -1.39 -19.92 15.86
C LEU A 961 -1.42 -19.03 17.11
N GLY A 962 -0.76 -19.46 18.18
CA GLY A 962 -0.39 -18.60 19.31
C GLY A 962 1.13 -18.38 19.33
N LEU A 963 1.63 -17.66 20.33
CA LEU A 963 3.06 -17.33 20.40
C LEU A 963 3.66 -17.73 21.75
N ARG A 964 4.77 -18.48 21.70
CA ARG A 964 5.55 -18.88 22.89
C ARG A 964 6.42 -17.71 23.35
N MET A 965 6.19 -17.22 24.56
CA MET A 965 6.82 -15.97 25.04
C MET A 965 8.15 -16.20 25.78
N CYS A 966 8.47 -17.43 26.14
CA CYS A 966 9.71 -17.79 26.81
C CYS A 966 10.12 -19.19 26.34
N GLY A 967 11.26 -19.70 26.84
CA GLY A 967 11.65 -21.08 26.54
C GLY A 967 10.65 -22.09 27.11
N TRP A 968 10.60 -23.29 26.53
CA TRP A 968 9.58 -24.30 26.85
C TRP A 968 10.07 -25.44 27.76
N GLY A 969 11.13 -25.23 28.54
CA GLY A 969 11.69 -26.25 29.44
C GLY A 969 10.84 -26.55 30.67
N ASP A 970 10.91 -27.76 31.21
CA ASP A 970 10.03 -28.22 32.31
C ASP A 970 10.31 -27.50 33.65
N HIS A 971 11.53 -26.99 33.84
CA HIS A 971 11.96 -26.35 35.09
C HIS A 971 11.73 -24.83 35.15
N GLN A 972 11.13 -24.24 34.12
CA GLN A 972 10.87 -22.80 34.07
C GLN A 972 9.40 -22.50 33.76
N PRO A 973 8.89 -21.35 34.25
CA PRO A 973 7.52 -20.95 34.01
C PRO A 973 7.29 -20.62 32.53
N LYS A 974 6.22 -21.18 31.96
CA LYS A 974 5.87 -21.01 30.54
C LYS A 974 4.75 -19.99 30.37
N TYR A 975 4.89 -19.11 29.38
CA TYR A 975 3.88 -18.10 29.02
C TYR A 975 3.55 -18.22 27.54
N TYR A 976 2.25 -18.30 27.23
CA TYR A 976 1.75 -18.47 25.86
C TYR A 976 0.78 -17.35 25.52
N LEU A 977 1.10 -16.57 24.51
CA LEU A 977 0.22 -15.51 24.02
C LEU A 977 -0.87 -16.13 23.16
N LEU A 978 -2.04 -16.28 23.77
CA LEU A 978 -3.26 -16.76 23.13
C LEU A 978 -4.46 -15.99 23.68
N GLY A 979 -5.36 -15.61 22.77
CA GLY A 979 -6.63 -14.97 23.13
C GLY A 979 -7.59 -15.90 23.86
N THR A 980 -8.64 -15.35 24.46
CA THR A 980 -9.76 -16.16 24.94
C THR A 980 -10.65 -16.56 23.75
N PRO A 981 -10.76 -17.86 23.37
CA PRO A 981 -11.48 -18.29 22.16
C PRO A 981 -12.89 -17.73 21.99
N VAL A 982 -13.68 -17.67 23.06
CA VAL A 982 -15.06 -17.15 23.03
C VAL A 982 -15.08 -15.67 22.60
N ILE A 983 -14.12 -14.87 23.07
CA ILE A 983 -14.02 -13.44 22.75
C ILE A 983 -13.55 -13.26 21.31
N TRP A 984 -12.51 -13.98 20.89
CA TRP A 984 -11.91 -13.82 19.57
C TRP A 984 -12.81 -14.35 18.45
N TRP A 985 -13.36 -15.54 18.60
CA TRP A 985 -14.28 -16.11 17.62
C TRP A 985 -15.62 -15.37 17.63
N GLY A 986 -16.15 -15.04 18.81
CA GLY A 986 -17.38 -14.24 18.94
C GLY A 986 -17.26 -12.87 18.27
N SER A 987 -16.14 -12.16 18.52
CA SER A 987 -15.89 -10.86 17.91
C SER A 987 -15.64 -10.94 16.40
N THR A 988 -14.92 -11.96 15.91
CA THR A 988 -14.73 -12.18 14.47
C THR A 988 -16.05 -12.50 13.76
N VAL A 989 -16.87 -13.39 14.33
CA VAL A 989 -18.20 -13.69 13.81
C VAL A 989 -19.09 -12.45 13.84
N SER A 990 -18.96 -11.60 14.86
CA SER A 990 -19.72 -10.35 14.95
C SER A 990 -19.43 -9.38 13.81
N MET A 991 -18.19 -9.33 13.30
CA MET A 991 -17.85 -8.50 12.14
C MET A 991 -18.58 -8.95 10.87
N ILE A 992 -18.64 -10.27 10.65
CA ILE A 992 -19.38 -10.86 9.51
C ILE A 992 -20.89 -10.61 9.69
N ALA A 993 -21.41 -10.85 10.90
CA ALA A 993 -22.81 -10.62 11.22
C ALA A 993 -23.21 -9.15 11.05
N ALA A 994 -22.34 -8.20 11.41
CA ALA A 994 -22.60 -6.76 11.24
C ALA A 994 -22.83 -6.39 9.77
N VAL A 995 -22.03 -6.93 8.85
CA VAL A 995 -22.19 -6.70 7.39
C VAL A 995 -23.52 -7.27 6.90
N ILE A 996 -23.88 -8.49 7.33
CA ILE A 996 -25.15 -9.13 6.96
C ILE A 996 -26.33 -8.30 7.49
N VAL A 997 -26.28 -7.91 8.76
CA VAL A 997 -27.33 -7.13 9.43
C VAL A 997 -27.51 -5.76 8.77
N LEU A 998 -26.42 -5.04 8.50
CA LEU A 998 -26.46 -3.78 7.78
C LEU A 998 -27.06 -3.94 6.38
N SER A 999 -26.65 -4.97 5.64
CA SER A 999 -27.18 -5.27 4.30
C SER A 999 -28.68 -5.55 4.34
N VAL A 1000 -29.15 -6.33 5.31
CA VAL A 1000 -30.58 -6.61 5.52
C VAL A 1000 -31.34 -5.31 5.83
N TYR A 1001 -30.83 -4.45 6.71
CA TYR A 1001 -31.48 -3.17 7.02
C TYR A 1001 -31.53 -2.25 5.80
N LEU A 1002 -30.45 -2.14 5.02
CA LEU A 1002 -30.43 -1.34 3.80
C LEU A 1002 -31.42 -1.87 2.75
N LEU A 1003 -31.49 -3.20 2.55
CA LEU A 1003 -32.46 -3.81 1.64
C LEU A 1003 -33.92 -3.57 2.08
N ARG A 1004 -34.18 -3.63 3.39
CA ARG A 1004 -35.51 -3.35 3.96
C ARG A 1004 -35.87 -1.87 3.85
N GLN A 1005 -34.91 -0.97 4.06
CA GLN A 1005 -35.07 0.46 3.87
C GLN A 1005 -35.35 0.80 2.41
N GLN A 1006 -34.65 0.17 1.46
CA GLN A 1006 -34.93 0.29 0.02
C GLN A 1006 -36.35 -0.18 -0.33
N ARG A 1007 -36.85 -1.21 0.36
CA ARG A 1007 -38.25 -1.69 0.30
C ARG A 1007 -39.24 -0.87 1.15
N LYS A 1008 -38.82 0.28 1.69
CA LYS A 1008 -39.64 1.22 2.49
C LYS A 1008 -40.16 0.66 3.83
N TYR A 1009 -39.55 -0.39 4.38
CA TYR A 1009 -39.79 -0.78 5.77
C TYR A 1009 -39.06 0.18 6.72
N ILE A 1010 -39.77 0.69 7.73
CA ILE A 1010 -39.19 1.55 8.78
C ILE A 1010 -38.96 0.71 10.03
N ASP A 1011 -37.73 0.20 10.19
CA ASP A 1011 -37.36 -0.66 11.31
C ASP A 1011 -37.02 0.13 12.59
N MET A 1012 -36.43 1.32 12.44
CA MET A 1012 -35.94 2.16 13.54
C MET A 1012 -36.31 3.63 13.30
N THR A 1013 -36.36 4.42 14.37
CA THR A 1013 -36.45 5.87 14.23
C THR A 1013 -35.13 6.45 13.70
N PRO A 1014 -35.13 7.64 13.05
CA PRO A 1014 -33.90 8.25 12.53
C PRO A 1014 -32.77 8.34 13.57
N GLN A 1015 -33.09 8.78 14.79
CA GLN A 1015 -32.13 8.87 15.90
C GLN A 1015 -31.53 7.51 16.29
N GLN A 1016 -32.33 6.45 16.26
CA GLN A 1016 -31.86 5.09 16.57
C GLN A 1016 -30.97 4.55 15.46
N TRP A 1017 -31.31 4.86 14.22
CA TRP A 1017 -30.52 4.50 13.06
C TRP A 1017 -29.16 5.21 13.05
N ASP A 1018 -29.14 6.51 13.32
CA ASP A 1018 -27.90 7.31 13.39
C ASP A 1018 -26.97 6.79 14.49
N HIS A 1019 -27.53 6.47 15.67
CA HIS A 1019 -26.76 5.85 16.75
C HIS A 1019 -26.21 4.47 16.36
N PHE A 1020 -27.04 3.61 15.76
CA PHE A 1020 -26.62 2.28 15.29
C PHE A 1020 -25.47 2.39 14.29
N LEU A 1021 -25.60 3.29 13.31
CA LEU A 1021 -24.56 3.55 12.33
C LEU A 1021 -23.30 4.16 12.96
N TYR A 1022 -23.41 5.10 13.89
CA TYR A 1022 -22.26 5.73 14.53
C TYR A 1022 -21.38 4.71 15.26
N VAL A 1023 -21.96 3.88 16.13
CA VAL A 1023 -21.22 2.85 16.86
C VAL A 1023 -20.68 1.79 15.89
N GLY A 1024 -21.49 1.37 14.92
CA GLY A 1024 -21.08 0.43 13.88
C GLY A 1024 -19.93 0.94 13.02
N LYS A 1025 -19.92 2.21 12.63
CA LYS A 1025 -18.85 2.87 11.85
C LYS A 1025 -17.54 2.93 12.63
N ILE A 1026 -17.55 3.39 13.89
CA ILE A 1026 -16.33 3.43 14.71
C ILE A 1026 -15.72 2.03 14.83
N ALA A 1027 -16.53 1.01 15.12
CA ALA A 1027 -16.05 -0.36 15.25
C ALA A 1027 -15.58 -0.94 13.91
N ALA A 1028 -16.30 -0.70 12.81
CA ALA A 1028 -15.95 -1.22 11.49
C ALA A 1028 -14.71 -0.54 10.88
N TYR A 1029 -14.65 0.80 10.90
CA TYR A 1029 -13.49 1.55 10.44
C TYR A 1029 -12.27 1.26 11.30
N GLY A 1030 -12.45 1.18 12.62
CA GLY A 1030 -11.40 0.79 13.55
C GLY A 1030 -10.82 -0.58 13.24
N TRP A 1031 -11.68 -1.60 13.08
CA TRP A 1031 -11.24 -2.95 12.73
C TRP A 1031 -10.56 -3.00 11.36
N PHE A 1032 -11.17 -2.38 10.34
CA PHE A 1032 -10.63 -2.39 8.98
C PHE A 1032 -9.26 -1.72 8.89
N LEU A 1033 -9.11 -0.50 9.42
CA LEU A 1033 -7.86 0.26 9.35
C LEU A 1033 -6.72 -0.35 10.17
N HIS A 1034 -7.03 -1.08 11.26
CA HIS A 1034 -6.00 -1.77 12.04
C HIS A 1034 -5.70 -3.18 11.53
N TYR A 1035 -6.53 -3.75 10.64
CA TYR A 1035 -6.32 -5.11 10.13
C TYR A 1035 -5.79 -5.14 8.71
N PHE A 1036 -6.43 -4.37 7.81
CA PHE A 1036 -6.16 -4.41 6.38
C PHE A 1036 -4.72 -4.07 6.00
N PRO A 1037 -4.04 -3.07 6.62
CA PRO A 1037 -2.66 -2.74 6.25
C PRO A 1037 -1.69 -3.92 6.39
N PHE A 1038 -1.92 -4.83 7.34
CA PHE A 1038 -1.05 -5.99 7.53
C PHE A 1038 -1.09 -6.99 6.36
N PHE A 1039 -2.11 -6.96 5.50
CA PHE A 1039 -2.13 -7.77 4.27
C PHE A 1039 -1.25 -7.18 3.15
N ILE A 1040 -0.94 -5.89 3.22
CA ILE A 1040 -0.13 -5.17 2.23
C ILE A 1040 1.34 -5.10 2.68
N MET A 1041 1.58 -5.16 3.99
CA MET A 1041 2.92 -5.09 4.57
C MET A 1041 3.74 -6.35 4.29
N GLY A 1042 4.82 -6.21 3.52
CA GLY A 1042 5.78 -7.28 3.21
C GLY A 1042 6.83 -7.55 4.31
N ARG A 1043 6.50 -7.34 5.58
CA ARG A 1043 7.43 -7.50 6.72
C ARG A 1043 6.97 -8.59 7.69
N VAL A 1044 7.86 -9.02 8.58
CA VAL A 1044 7.52 -10.01 9.62
C VAL A 1044 6.43 -9.48 10.56
N THR A 1045 5.42 -10.31 10.82
CA THR A 1045 4.29 -10.02 11.70
C THR A 1045 4.04 -11.11 12.74
N TYR A 1046 3.60 -10.69 13.93
CA TYR A 1046 3.26 -11.54 15.08
C TYR A 1046 1.81 -11.33 15.55
N VAL A 1047 1.29 -12.28 16.35
CA VAL A 1047 -0.09 -12.28 16.88
C VAL A 1047 -0.42 -11.02 17.68
N HIS A 1048 0.55 -10.43 18.39
CA HIS A 1048 0.33 -9.22 19.21
C HIS A 1048 -0.12 -8.00 18.39
N HIS A 1049 0.18 -7.96 17.08
CA HIS A 1049 -0.26 -6.88 16.19
C HIS A 1049 -1.79 -6.82 16.02
N TYR A 1050 -2.50 -7.92 16.27
CA TYR A 1050 -3.97 -7.96 16.18
C TYR A 1050 -4.65 -7.41 17.44
N LEU A 1051 -3.94 -7.20 18.55
CA LEU A 1051 -4.56 -6.79 19.82
C LEU A 1051 -5.26 -5.42 19.78
N PRO A 1052 -4.74 -4.39 19.07
CA PRO A 1052 -5.49 -3.16 18.84
C PRO A 1052 -6.74 -3.40 17.97
N THR A 1053 -6.64 -4.26 16.96
CA THR A 1053 -7.76 -4.63 16.07
C THR A 1053 -8.88 -5.34 16.82
N LEU A 1054 -8.52 -6.24 17.73
CA LEU A 1054 -9.45 -6.98 18.60
C LEU A 1054 -10.34 -6.04 19.42
N TYR A 1055 -9.84 -4.87 19.83
CA TYR A 1055 -10.63 -3.92 20.60
C TYR A 1055 -11.87 -3.46 19.83
N PHE A 1056 -11.71 -3.14 18.55
CA PHE A 1056 -12.82 -2.71 17.71
C PHE A 1056 -13.80 -3.84 17.38
N SER A 1057 -13.32 -5.09 17.21
CA SER A 1057 -14.22 -6.24 17.05
C SER A 1057 -15.00 -6.55 18.32
N VAL A 1058 -14.40 -6.35 19.51
CA VAL A 1058 -15.08 -6.48 20.80
C VAL A 1058 -16.19 -5.42 20.97
N ILE A 1059 -15.95 -4.18 20.53
CA ILE A 1059 -16.99 -3.14 20.50
C ILE A 1059 -18.13 -3.55 19.55
N MET A 1060 -17.82 -4.05 18.35
CA MET A 1060 -18.84 -4.54 17.41
C MET A 1060 -19.67 -5.69 18.01
N PHE A 1061 -19.01 -6.62 18.69
CA PHE A 1061 -19.69 -7.75 19.30
C PHE A 1061 -20.67 -7.31 20.39
N ALA A 1062 -20.24 -6.40 21.27
CA ALA A 1062 -21.12 -5.81 22.27
C ALA A 1062 -22.27 -5.01 21.63
N HIS A 1063 -22.00 -4.27 20.56
CA HIS A 1063 -22.99 -3.48 19.85
C HIS A 1063 -24.12 -4.35 19.27
N LEU A 1064 -23.78 -5.46 18.61
CA LEU A 1064 -24.80 -6.38 18.06
C LEU A 1064 -25.61 -7.07 19.16
N LEU A 1065 -24.96 -7.51 20.25
CA LEU A 1065 -25.66 -8.11 21.38
C LEU A 1065 -26.59 -7.10 22.08
N ASP A 1066 -26.15 -5.84 22.19
CA ASP A 1066 -27.00 -4.77 22.69
C ASP A 1066 -28.23 -4.59 21.80
N HIS A 1067 -28.03 -4.46 20.49
CA HIS A 1067 -29.11 -4.26 19.53
C HIS A 1067 -30.15 -5.39 19.54
N PHE A 1068 -29.71 -6.65 19.47
CA PHE A 1068 -30.62 -7.80 19.33
C PHE A 1068 -31.18 -8.36 20.63
N ILE A 1069 -30.51 -8.13 21.77
CA ILE A 1069 -30.89 -8.74 23.06
C ILE A 1069 -31.23 -7.67 24.09
N PHE A 1070 -30.28 -6.80 24.44
CA PHE A 1070 -30.42 -5.94 25.62
C PHE A 1070 -31.31 -4.71 25.37
N SER A 1071 -31.25 -4.14 24.17
CA SER A 1071 -32.08 -3.02 23.72
C SER A 1071 -33.36 -3.48 22.99
N ALA A 1072 -33.38 -4.74 22.51
CA ALA A 1072 -34.57 -5.36 21.94
C ALA A 1072 -35.70 -5.58 22.96
N ARG A 1073 -36.93 -5.80 22.47
CA ARG A 1073 -38.16 -5.97 23.27
C ARG A 1073 -38.29 -7.37 23.91
N TRP A 1074 -37.21 -7.91 24.47
CA TRP A 1074 -37.25 -9.16 25.23
C TRP A 1074 -37.73 -8.95 26.67
N LYS A 1075 -38.30 -9.99 27.28
CA LYS A 1075 -38.61 -10.00 28.72
C LYS A 1075 -37.32 -9.81 29.53
N GLY A 1076 -37.39 -9.10 30.65
CA GLY A 1076 -36.23 -8.85 31.51
C GLY A 1076 -35.54 -10.12 32.01
N SER A 1077 -36.29 -11.20 32.23
CA SER A 1077 -35.72 -12.51 32.57
C SER A 1077 -34.86 -13.10 31.44
N THR A 1078 -35.31 -13.00 30.18
CA THR A 1078 -34.52 -13.45 29.01
C THR A 1078 -33.22 -12.66 28.88
N LYS A 1079 -33.26 -11.34 29.09
CA LYS A 1079 -32.05 -10.49 29.07
C LYS A 1079 -31.05 -10.89 30.15
N ARG A 1080 -31.51 -11.16 31.38
CA ARG A 1080 -30.67 -11.64 32.50
C ARG A 1080 -30.07 -13.01 32.23
N VAL A 1081 -30.86 -13.93 31.66
CA VAL A 1081 -30.37 -15.27 31.28
C VAL A 1081 -29.32 -15.17 30.18
N ALA A 1082 -29.58 -14.40 29.13
CA ALA A 1082 -28.63 -14.18 28.03
C ALA A 1082 -27.32 -13.55 28.53
N PHE A 1083 -27.41 -12.50 29.34
CA PHE A 1083 -26.24 -11.89 29.97
C PHE A 1083 -25.48 -12.89 30.85
N GLY A 1084 -26.18 -13.65 31.69
CA GLY A 1084 -25.59 -14.67 32.55
C GLY A 1084 -24.85 -15.75 31.77
N ILE A 1085 -25.40 -16.22 30.64
CA ILE A 1085 -24.76 -17.18 29.75
C ILE A 1085 -23.50 -16.57 29.12
N CYS A 1086 -23.59 -15.37 28.54
CA CYS A 1086 -22.43 -14.71 27.94
C CYS A 1086 -21.32 -14.45 28.95
N ALA A 1087 -21.66 -13.94 30.13
CA ALA A 1087 -20.70 -13.68 31.21
C ALA A 1087 -20.05 -14.97 31.72
N PHE A 1088 -20.84 -16.04 31.89
CA PHE A 1088 -20.33 -17.35 32.29
C PHE A 1088 -19.37 -17.93 31.24
N LEU A 1089 -19.70 -17.86 29.95
CA LEU A 1089 -18.82 -18.34 28.88
C LEU A 1089 -17.50 -17.55 28.84
N ILE A 1090 -17.55 -16.22 28.99
CA ILE A 1090 -16.33 -15.38 29.01
C ILE A 1090 -15.46 -15.71 30.22
N VAL A 1091 -16.02 -15.69 31.43
CA VAL A 1091 -15.26 -15.91 32.68
C VAL A 1091 -14.79 -17.36 32.78
N GLY A 1092 -15.63 -18.33 32.42
CA GLY A 1092 -15.28 -19.75 32.44
C GLY A 1092 -14.16 -20.08 31.47
N ASN A 1093 -14.17 -19.49 30.27
CA ASN A 1093 -13.13 -19.70 29.27
C ASN A 1093 -11.83 -19.00 29.64
N PHE A 1094 -11.90 -17.78 30.18
CA PHE A 1094 -10.75 -17.12 30.79
C PHE A 1094 -10.13 -17.96 31.91
N TRP A 1095 -10.97 -18.47 32.82
CA TRP A 1095 -10.50 -19.29 33.93
C TRP A 1095 -9.83 -20.56 33.43
N TRP A 1096 -10.35 -21.19 32.36
CA TRP A 1096 -9.72 -22.36 31.73
C TRP A 1096 -8.31 -22.04 31.20
N PHE A 1097 -8.14 -20.92 30.49
CA PHE A 1097 -6.87 -20.54 29.85
C PHE A 1097 -5.96 -19.65 30.71
N ARG A 1098 -6.33 -19.34 31.96
CA ARG A 1098 -5.62 -18.38 32.83
C ARG A 1098 -4.13 -18.68 33.01
N SER A 1099 -3.76 -19.97 33.06
CA SER A 1099 -2.38 -20.41 33.28
C SER A 1099 -1.45 -19.94 32.15
N MET A 1100 -1.95 -19.79 30.92
CA MET A 1100 -1.17 -19.27 29.79
C MET A 1100 -0.63 -17.86 30.04
N ALA A 1101 -1.41 -17.03 30.74
CA ALA A 1101 -1.03 -15.67 31.09
C ALA A 1101 -0.38 -15.58 32.47
N TRP A 1102 -0.76 -16.38 33.47
CA TRP A 1102 -0.20 -16.33 34.83
C TRP A 1102 1.08 -17.14 35.03
N GLY A 1103 1.37 -18.08 34.12
CA GLY A 1103 2.51 -18.97 34.16
C GLY A 1103 2.04 -20.41 34.33
N ILE A 1104 2.61 -21.32 33.53
CA ILE A 1104 2.44 -22.77 33.63
C ILE A 1104 3.67 -23.37 34.30
N ASP A 1105 3.43 -24.24 35.29
CA ASP A 1105 4.45 -24.86 36.15
C ASP A 1105 4.68 -26.32 35.74
N GLY A 1106 5.93 -26.78 35.75
CA GLY A 1106 6.25 -28.18 35.47
C GLY A 1106 6.14 -28.58 33.99
N PRO A 1107 6.08 -29.89 33.68
CA PRO A 1107 5.96 -30.39 32.32
C PRO A 1107 4.64 -29.97 31.68
N ILE A 1108 4.72 -29.38 30.48
CA ILE A 1108 3.51 -28.86 29.79
C ILE A 1108 2.48 -29.94 29.47
N ASN A 1109 2.92 -31.19 29.34
CA ASN A 1109 2.05 -32.33 29.03
C ASN A 1109 1.13 -32.73 30.20
N ASP A 1110 1.42 -32.27 31.43
CA ASP A 1110 0.58 -32.52 32.60
C ASP A 1110 -0.69 -31.63 32.60
N ASP A 1111 -0.62 -30.45 31.98
CA ASP A 1111 -1.75 -29.54 31.81
C ASP A 1111 -2.65 -29.98 30.64
N TRP A 1112 -3.52 -30.95 30.88
CA TRP A 1112 -4.43 -31.48 29.87
C TRP A 1112 -5.53 -30.48 29.43
N GLY A 1113 -5.97 -30.59 28.18
CA GLY A 1113 -7.17 -29.88 27.69
C GLY A 1113 -6.96 -28.43 27.24
N LEU A 1114 -5.71 -27.97 27.10
CA LEU A 1114 -5.37 -26.66 26.56
C LEU A 1114 -5.35 -26.63 25.01
N LEU A 1115 -5.16 -27.79 24.36
CA LEU A 1115 -5.11 -27.92 22.90
C LEU A 1115 -6.51 -28.06 22.29
N TRP A 1116 -7.19 -26.94 22.06
CA TRP A 1116 -8.49 -26.94 21.35
C TRP A 1116 -8.32 -26.96 19.83
N ARG A 1117 -7.16 -26.54 19.32
CA ARG A 1117 -6.78 -26.62 17.90
C ARG A 1117 -5.43 -27.29 17.76
N LYS A 1118 -5.31 -28.20 16.77
CA LYS A 1118 -4.06 -28.93 16.48
C LYS A 1118 -2.88 -28.02 16.12
N THR A 1119 -3.16 -26.84 15.58
CA THR A 1119 -2.14 -25.86 15.17
C THR A 1119 -1.54 -25.09 16.34
N TRP A 1120 -2.12 -25.15 17.55
CA TRP A 1120 -1.52 -24.53 18.73
C TRP A 1120 -0.35 -25.37 19.21
N ASN A 1121 0.85 -24.86 19.01
CA ASN A 1121 2.10 -25.46 19.49
C ASN A 1121 2.27 -25.30 21.01
N ILE A 1122 1.31 -25.78 21.80
CA ILE A 1122 1.34 -25.71 23.28
C ILE A 1122 2.14 -26.88 23.83
N TYR A 1123 1.76 -28.10 23.49
CA TYR A 1123 2.45 -29.31 23.97
C TYR A 1123 3.75 -29.56 23.20
N ASN A 1124 4.67 -30.28 23.84
CA ASN A 1124 5.84 -30.80 23.15
C ASN A 1124 5.41 -31.98 22.27
N ALA A 1125 6.00 -32.07 21.07
CA ALA A 1125 5.74 -33.16 20.14
C ALA A 1125 6.27 -34.50 20.68
#